data_AF-A0AAD8YM18-F1
#
_entry.id   AF-A0AAD8YM18-F1
#
_cell.length_a   1.000
_cell.length_b   1.000
_cell.length_c   1.000
_cell.angle_alpha   90.00
_cell.angle_beta   90.00
_cell.angle_gamma   90.00
#
_symmetry.space_group_name_H-M   'P 1'
#
loop_
_entity.id
_entity.type
_entity.pdbx_description
1 polymer ?
#
loop_
_entity_poly.entity_id
_entity_poly.type
_entity_poly.pdbx_seq_one_letter_code
_entity_poly.pdbx_strand_id
1 'polypeptide(L)'
;MDGTIETVVAQSAANFSMPQSPQFETSSDDEQHCPDTKERHTASGTPITIGATQVNERANMLYTRQYRGRNRLSQRQRIRAERARREAEERGTIANNNEDVESNQPSTSDRRRSSTSQIVSNYFGRASVTSADNNPNGDVVSAILVEEADVVVATEMGCCEQNWKKIALVMTTLLVILATLLSLSIVKFSEEKKHPQPEPTASPTFDSKPTLQTVQERGFIRCGFYSNQINTSGSFHLNLCRAVASVVVGDADSYEIVQLTLGTRWSILNNRNVDLLIGADTHTIEREVRLASAESGFTFSVPYNHAGMKYAGDETFIDCAENKKRYGICDSLSICVGAHSTPLEYVASNFPKDFYTTTLSVDETVSMMDNGTCNVVATELSLIAGSTYHVGDKQFTKAPHAFVTRNTDREFSDVVNWVLQALFYGEEQDLKKNATLCGNTTNVTSVASELNYLNAVYCVGSYKDVYHFPGHRGMNSINNGTKMHYPIPFGDLDYAVDVKTQDRENFGPRPNSTFSDIIIDGKLNCGVVVQAENDTESVGIVGMSTDYCRTMAAAFFYGNNEAVELINFSSTDEAFLALQNGTIDVLAGTIVEKFRDFGGYQFSTPYYYKSGTVKEALVAFALATREDDSLFSSFVNCVILATLSAEERGRNQVPFASIFGSEMRWSLRDAVSYSESYDKLFTTHFIDSVRGRNGLNRIIGAGPQHHSLPSLT
;
A
#
# COMPACT_ATOMS: atom_id res chain seq x y z
N MET A 1 48.46 33.06 -29.04
CA MET A 1 49.40 33.48 -27.99
C MET A 1 49.66 32.32 -27.04
N ASP A 2 50.59 31.39 -27.23
CA ASP A 2 51.27 30.73 -28.38
C ASP A 2 52.19 29.64 -27.73
N GLY A 3 52.49 28.46 -28.26
CA GLY A 3 52.09 27.73 -29.47
C GLY A 3 53.15 26.66 -29.82
N THR A 4 52.78 25.54 -30.50
CA THR A 4 53.69 24.56 -31.18
C THR A 4 54.67 23.75 -30.28
N ILE A 5 55.36 22.63 -30.64
CA ILE A 5 55.54 21.72 -31.81
C ILE A 5 56.17 20.39 -31.24
N GLU A 6 56.14 19.14 -31.77
CA GLU A 6 55.25 18.37 -32.67
C GLU A 6 55.67 16.87 -32.72
N THR A 7 54.75 15.94 -33.06
CA THR A 7 54.98 14.51 -33.46
C THR A 7 55.61 13.56 -32.40
N VAL A 8 55.69 12.22 -32.50
CA VAL A 8 55.64 11.20 -33.60
C VAL A 8 54.83 9.97 -33.09
N VAL A 9 54.00 9.26 -33.88
CA VAL A 9 54.29 8.08 -34.76
C VAL A 9 53.14 7.84 -35.76
N ALA A 10 53.47 7.44 -37.00
CA ALA A 10 52.53 6.95 -38.04
C ALA A 10 52.68 5.42 -38.25
N GLN A 11 51.73 4.67 -38.82
CA GLN A 11 51.48 4.42 -40.26
C GLN A 11 50.25 3.47 -40.34
N SER A 12 49.21 3.57 -41.18
CA SER A 12 49.05 3.75 -42.65
C SER A 12 48.97 2.44 -43.48
N ALA A 13 47.72 2.02 -43.80
CA ALA A 13 47.19 1.33 -45.00
C ALA A 13 47.97 0.23 -45.76
N ALA A 14 47.26 -0.84 -46.19
CA ALA A 14 47.06 -1.18 -47.62
C ALA A 14 46.17 -2.42 -47.90
N ASN A 15 45.61 -2.45 -49.12
CA ASN A 15 44.75 -3.45 -49.78
C ASN A 15 45.23 -4.93 -49.76
N PHE A 16 44.31 -5.88 -49.97
CA PHE A 16 44.47 -6.95 -50.98
C PHE A 16 43.10 -7.45 -51.53
N SER A 17 43.09 -8.37 -52.51
CA SER A 17 41.97 -8.61 -53.45
C SER A 17 41.50 -10.09 -53.58
N MET A 18 40.48 -10.32 -54.43
CA MET A 18 39.71 -11.58 -54.63
C MET A 18 40.52 -12.84 -55.02
N PRO A 19 39.90 -14.03 -54.90
CA PRO A 19 39.66 -14.86 -56.11
C PRO A 19 38.20 -15.33 -56.30
N GLN A 20 37.94 -16.13 -57.35
CA GLN A 20 36.61 -16.45 -57.92
C GLN A 20 36.12 -17.91 -57.67
N SER A 21 34.94 -18.24 -58.20
CA SER A 21 34.17 -19.50 -58.05
C SER A 21 34.42 -20.58 -59.13
N PRO A 22 34.03 -21.84 -58.85
CA PRO A 22 33.29 -22.71 -59.81
C PRO A 22 32.25 -23.66 -59.13
N GLN A 23 31.36 -24.45 -59.78
CA GLN A 23 30.54 -24.33 -61.02
C GLN A 23 29.52 -25.51 -61.09
N PHE A 24 28.24 -25.26 -61.45
CA PHE A 24 27.20 -26.24 -61.91
C PHE A 24 26.76 -27.35 -60.88
N GLU A 25 25.68 -28.14 -61.04
CA GLU A 25 24.84 -28.52 -62.22
C GLU A 25 23.36 -28.84 -61.83
N THR A 26 22.47 -29.24 -62.77
CA THR A 26 21.00 -29.37 -62.58
C THR A 26 20.32 -30.54 -63.32
N SER A 27 19.37 -31.23 -62.66
CA SER A 27 18.28 -32.08 -63.20
C SER A 27 17.21 -32.22 -62.06
N SER A 28 15.89 -32.36 -62.23
CA SER A 28 15.01 -33.05 -63.20
C SER A 28 15.08 -34.59 -63.05
N ASP A 29 14.00 -35.38 -62.90
CA ASP A 29 12.54 -35.12 -62.79
C ASP A 29 12.03 -35.82 -61.48
N ASP A 30 10.76 -36.02 -61.08
CA ASP A 30 9.49 -36.37 -61.76
C ASP A 30 8.27 -36.15 -60.82
N GLU A 31 7.05 -36.12 -61.37
CA GLU A 31 5.71 -36.49 -60.80
C GLU A 31 5.25 -36.04 -59.36
N GLN A 32 3.97 -35.72 -59.06
CA GLN A 32 2.70 -35.67 -59.80
C GLN A 32 1.68 -34.69 -59.12
N HIS A 33 0.39 -34.72 -59.53
CA HIS A 33 -0.60 -33.64 -59.36
C HIS A 33 -1.53 -33.75 -58.10
N CYS A 34 -1.86 -32.60 -57.50
CA CYS A 34 -3.15 -32.07 -56.97
C CYS A 34 -4.45 -32.96 -56.83
N PRO A 35 -5.54 -32.49 -56.15
CA PRO A 35 -5.67 -31.63 -54.95
C PRO A 35 -6.94 -31.88 -54.04
N ASP A 36 -7.14 -31.02 -53.02
CA ASP A 36 -8.40 -30.37 -52.52
C ASP A 36 -9.69 -31.09 -51.98
N THR A 37 -10.41 -30.29 -51.17
CA THR A 37 -11.87 -30.25 -50.85
C THR A 37 -12.62 -31.25 -49.92
N LYS A 38 -13.25 -30.63 -48.90
CA LYS A 38 -14.65 -30.80 -48.36
C LYS A 38 -15.37 -32.17 -48.40
N GLU A 39 -16.01 -32.54 -47.26
CA GLU A 39 -17.49 -32.42 -47.11
C GLU A 39 -18.01 -32.68 -45.66
N ARG A 40 -19.35 -32.75 -45.47
CA ARG A 40 -20.05 -32.64 -44.16
C ARG A 40 -21.29 -33.55 -44.10
N HIS A 41 -21.30 -34.59 -43.25
CA HIS A 41 -22.50 -35.42 -42.98
C HIS A 41 -22.63 -35.92 -41.52
N THR A 42 -23.68 -36.69 -41.21
CA THR A 42 -24.33 -36.71 -39.88
C THR A 42 -24.73 -38.08 -39.33
N ALA A 43 -24.77 -38.17 -37.99
CA ALA A 43 -25.66 -39.00 -37.14
C ALA A 43 -25.29 -40.46 -36.74
N SER A 44 -25.97 -40.93 -35.68
CA SER A 44 -26.20 -42.32 -35.24
C SER A 44 -25.19 -43.08 -34.33
N GLY A 45 -25.20 -42.76 -33.03
CA GLY A 45 -25.76 -43.66 -31.99
C GLY A 45 -25.17 -45.04 -31.64
N THR A 46 -24.49 -45.11 -30.48
CA THR A 46 -24.47 -46.21 -29.48
C THR A 46 -23.87 -47.60 -29.83
N PRO A 47 -23.56 -48.45 -28.84
CA PRO A 47 -22.84 -48.19 -27.57
C PRO A 47 -21.70 -49.20 -27.31
N ILE A 48 -20.68 -48.86 -26.51
CA ILE A 48 -19.71 -49.84 -25.98
C ILE A 48 -19.49 -49.61 -24.48
N THR A 49 -19.67 -50.69 -23.70
CA THR A 49 -19.34 -50.75 -22.27
C THR A 49 -17.91 -51.26 -22.12
N ILE A 50 -17.10 -50.61 -21.29
CA ILE A 50 -15.81 -51.13 -20.82
C ILE A 50 -15.86 -51.22 -19.29
N GLY A 51 -15.44 -52.37 -18.75
CA GLY A 51 -15.60 -52.71 -17.33
C GLY A 51 -14.59 -52.02 -16.41
N ALA A 52 -14.94 -51.92 -15.13
CA ALA A 52 -14.06 -51.39 -14.09
C ALA A 52 -13.22 -52.51 -13.45
N THR A 53 -11.89 -52.31 -13.39
CA THR A 53 -10.98 -53.08 -12.54
C THR A 53 -9.94 -52.16 -11.90
N GLN A 54 -10.14 -51.90 -10.60
CA GLN A 54 -9.17 -51.53 -9.57
C GLN A 54 -7.94 -50.67 -9.97
N VAL A 55 -8.01 -49.39 -9.60
CA VAL A 55 -6.91 -48.74 -8.86
C VAL A 55 -7.49 -48.37 -7.49
N ASN A 56 -6.75 -48.65 -6.41
CA ASN A 56 -7.19 -48.38 -5.03
C ASN A 56 -6.04 -47.74 -4.24
N GLU A 57 -6.39 -46.88 -3.27
CA GLU A 57 -5.48 -46.16 -2.36
C GLU A 57 -4.51 -45.15 -3.04
N ARG A 58 -4.46 -43.85 -2.68
CA ARG A 58 -5.04 -43.11 -1.56
C ARG A 58 -5.52 -41.71 -2.01
N ALA A 59 -6.79 -41.40 -1.79
CA ALA A 59 -7.32 -40.03 -1.91
C ALA A 59 -8.27 -39.77 -0.74
N ASN A 60 -7.72 -39.39 0.42
CA ASN A 60 -8.51 -39.30 1.65
C ASN A 60 -7.95 -38.26 2.65
N MET A 61 -8.11 -36.96 2.34
CA MET A 61 -8.22 -35.88 3.35
C MET A 61 -8.67 -34.53 2.73
N LEU A 62 -9.76 -34.53 1.94
CA LEU A 62 -10.47 -33.30 1.59
C LEU A 62 -11.99 -33.46 1.77
N TYR A 63 -12.63 -32.38 2.22
CA TYR A 63 -14.09 -32.24 2.38
C TYR A 63 -14.83 -33.24 3.27
N THR A 64 -14.60 -33.18 4.58
CA THR A 64 -15.73 -33.31 5.53
C THR A 64 -15.56 -32.43 6.78
N ARG A 65 -16.07 -31.19 6.75
CA ARG A 65 -16.37 -30.43 7.98
C ARG A 65 -17.88 -30.28 8.13
N GLN A 66 -18.39 -30.59 9.32
CA GLN A 66 -19.80 -30.83 9.56
C GLN A 66 -20.68 -29.59 9.30
N TYR A 67 -21.65 -29.73 8.39
CA TYR A 67 -22.79 -28.80 8.29
C TYR A 67 -23.69 -28.97 9.53
N ARG A 68 -23.39 -28.26 10.63
CA ARG A 68 -24.39 -27.99 11.69
C ARG A 68 -25.45 -27.05 11.12
N GLY A 69 -26.49 -27.64 10.53
CA GLY A 69 -27.51 -26.94 9.77
C GLY A 69 -28.24 -25.85 10.56
N ARG A 70 -27.94 -24.58 10.27
CA ARG A 70 -28.86 -23.47 10.55
C ARG A 70 -29.83 -23.34 9.38
N ASN A 71 -31.13 -23.57 9.64
CA ASN A 71 -32.19 -23.37 8.65
C ASN A 71 -32.08 -21.97 8.01
N ARG A 72 -32.04 -21.91 6.68
CA ARG A 72 -32.08 -20.65 5.91
C ARG A 72 -33.48 -20.05 5.95
N LEU A 73 -33.87 -19.50 7.10
CA LEU A 73 -35.01 -18.58 7.19
C LEU A 73 -34.78 -17.39 6.26
N SER A 74 -35.78 -17.09 5.45
CA SER A 74 -35.77 -15.93 4.54
C SER A 74 -35.61 -14.61 5.30
N GLN A 75 -35.17 -13.56 4.63
CA GLN A 75 -34.95 -12.24 5.24
C GLN A 75 -36.21 -11.71 5.95
N ARG A 76 -37.41 -11.94 5.37
CA ARG A 76 -38.70 -11.60 5.99
C ARG A 76 -39.02 -12.42 7.25
N GLN A 77 -38.54 -13.67 7.34
CA GLN A 77 -38.68 -14.49 8.54
C GLN A 77 -37.67 -14.10 9.62
N ARG A 78 -36.44 -13.69 9.27
CA ARG A 78 -35.47 -13.13 10.24
C ARG A 78 -36.02 -11.88 10.92
N ILE A 79 -36.52 -10.92 10.14
CA ILE A 79 -37.11 -9.68 10.66
C ILE A 79 -38.30 -9.96 11.60
N ARG A 80 -39.14 -10.98 11.31
CA ARG A 80 -40.21 -11.42 12.21
C ARG A 80 -39.67 -12.06 13.50
N ALA A 81 -38.61 -12.87 13.42
CA ALA A 81 -37.99 -13.51 14.59
C ALA A 81 -37.27 -12.50 15.50
N GLU A 82 -36.61 -11.49 14.94
CA GLU A 82 -35.98 -10.41 15.71
C GLU A 82 -37.00 -9.49 16.36
N ARG A 83 -38.11 -9.14 15.67
CA ARG A 83 -39.21 -8.40 16.29
C ARG A 83 -39.84 -9.20 17.44
N ALA A 84 -40.12 -10.49 17.24
CA ALA A 84 -40.66 -11.36 18.29
C ALA A 84 -39.70 -11.55 19.48
N ARG A 85 -38.38 -11.46 19.28
CA ARG A 85 -37.41 -11.43 20.39
C ARG A 85 -37.46 -10.13 21.18
N ARG A 86 -37.47 -8.97 20.52
CA ARG A 86 -37.57 -7.67 21.22
C ARG A 86 -38.88 -7.56 22.01
N GLU A 87 -40.00 -7.99 21.43
CA GLU A 87 -41.31 -8.06 22.10
C GLU A 87 -41.37 -9.05 23.29
N ALA A 88 -40.37 -9.94 23.43
CA ALA A 88 -40.21 -10.83 24.59
C ALA A 88 -39.22 -10.26 25.63
N GLU A 89 -38.13 -9.63 25.18
CA GLU A 89 -37.16 -8.93 26.03
C GLU A 89 -37.82 -7.75 26.77
N GLU A 90 -38.65 -6.95 26.10
CA GLU A 90 -39.44 -5.87 26.72
C GLU A 90 -40.47 -6.37 27.75
N ARG A 91 -40.94 -7.63 27.64
CA ARG A 91 -41.81 -8.23 28.67
C ARG A 91 -41.01 -8.75 29.86
N GLY A 92 -39.76 -9.16 29.65
CA GLY A 92 -38.85 -9.58 30.72
C GLY A 92 -38.42 -8.43 31.63
N THR A 93 -38.06 -7.28 31.06
CA THR A 93 -37.63 -6.10 31.85
C THR A 93 -38.77 -5.45 32.65
N ILE A 94 -40.04 -5.68 32.29
CA ILE A 94 -41.20 -5.24 33.09
C ILE A 94 -41.44 -6.14 34.31
N ALA A 95 -40.98 -7.40 34.30
CA ALA A 95 -41.16 -8.34 35.42
C ALA A 95 -40.15 -8.12 36.56
N ASN A 96 -38.91 -7.72 36.25
CA ASN A 96 -37.79 -7.72 37.21
C ASN A 96 -37.64 -6.46 38.08
N ASN A 97 -38.59 -5.51 38.04
CA ASN A 97 -38.50 -4.23 38.77
C ASN A 97 -39.43 -4.14 40.00
N ASN A 98 -39.92 -5.27 40.51
CA ASN A 98 -40.87 -5.33 41.63
C ASN A 98 -40.48 -6.40 42.69
N GLU A 99 -39.25 -6.37 43.18
CA GLU A 99 -38.85 -7.08 44.41
C GLU A 99 -37.73 -6.32 45.15
N ASP A 100 -37.57 -6.62 46.44
CA ASP A 100 -36.56 -6.11 47.38
C ASP A 100 -36.49 -4.59 47.67
N VAL A 101 -37.32 -4.16 48.64
CA VAL A 101 -37.13 -2.93 49.44
C VAL A 101 -37.17 -3.30 50.93
N GLU A 102 -36.03 -3.23 51.64
CA GLU A 102 -36.04 -3.10 53.10
C GLU A 102 -34.77 -2.49 53.74
N SER A 103 -34.95 -1.90 54.94
CA SER A 103 -33.93 -1.50 55.93
C SER A 103 -33.04 -0.24 55.72
N ASN A 104 -33.61 0.92 56.12
CA ASN A 104 -33.05 1.89 57.09
C ASN A 104 -31.60 2.44 57.00
N GLN A 105 -31.50 3.71 56.56
CA GLN A 105 -31.17 4.94 57.37
C GLN A 105 -30.47 4.84 58.76
N PRO A 106 -29.86 5.94 59.32
CA PRO A 106 -29.86 7.36 58.86
C PRO A 106 -28.51 8.13 58.94
N SER A 107 -28.48 9.36 58.38
CA SER A 107 -27.99 10.56 59.10
C SER A 107 -28.52 11.85 58.44
N THR A 108 -28.44 12.99 59.14
CA THR A 108 -29.30 14.18 58.91
C THR A 108 -28.58 15.46 58.51
N SER A 109 -29.20 16.31 57.67
CA SER A 109 -29.46 17.72 58.06
C SER A 109 -30.42 18.49 57.13
N ASP A 110 -31.27 19.30 57.77
CA ASP A 110 -32.10 20.42 57.28
C ASP A 110 -31.38 21.36 56.25
N ARG A 111 -32.04 22.18 55.40
CA ARG A 111 -33.22 23.03 55.70
C ARG A 111 -33.95 23.65 54.48
N ARG A 112 -35.28 23.42 54.42
CA ARG A 112 -36.41 24.33 54.05
C ARG A 112 -36.44 25.29 52.82
N ARG A 113 -37.59 25.20 52.11
CA ARG A 113 -38.44 26.25 51.46
C ARG A 113 -37.96 26.86 50.11
N SER A 114 -38.67 26.76 48.97
CA SER A 114 -40.08 27.09 48.56
C SER A 114 -40.18 28.49 47.89
N SER A 115 -40.97 28.77 46.85
CA SER A 115 -42.05 28.02 46.14
C SER A 115 -42.49 28.74 44.85
N THR A 116 -43.09 27.99 43.88
CA THR A 116 -44.07 28.43 42.83
C THR A 116 -43.61 29.49 41.80
N SER A 117 -44.04 29.51 40.53
CA SER A 117 -44.82 28.59 39.64
C SER A 117 -44.60 29.06 38.16
N GLN A 118 -45.36 28.82 37.08
CA GLN A 118 -46.71 28.29 36.80
C GLN A 118 -46.85 27.94 35.28
N ILE A 119 -48.05 27.52 34.83
CA ILE A 119 -48.57 27.55 33.44
C ILE A 119 -48.01 26.49 32.43
N VAL A 120 -48.79 25.87 31.52
CA VAL A 120 -50.08 25.10 31.61
C VAL A 120 -50.43 24.48 30.23
N SER A 121 -50.89 23.21 30.20
CA SER A 121 -51.70 22.55 29.13
C SER A 121 -51.10 22.35 27.70
N ASN A 122 -51.56 21.42 26.83
CA ASN A 122 -52.47 20.27 26.99
C ASN A 122 -52.31 19.22 25.85
N TYR A 123 -52.57 17.93 26.18
CA TYR A 123 -53.16 16.82 25.36
C TYR A 123 -52.58 16.48 23.97
N PHE A 124 -52.15 15.24 23.67
CA PHE A 124 -52.82 13.90 23.66
C PHE A 124 -53.71 13.60 22.43
N GLY A 125 -53.39 12.48 21.77
CA GLY A 125 -54.25 11.79 20.81
C GLY A 125 -53.90 10.29 20.75
N ARG A 126 -54.89 9.42 20.99
CA ARG A 126 -54.75 7.94 20.97
C ARG A 126 -56.00 7.37 20.30
N ALA A 127 -55.83 6.45 19.34
CA ALA A 127 -56.95 5.86 18.61
C ALA A 127 -57.04 4.34 18.83
N SER A 128 -58.27 3.82 18.86
CA SER A 128 -58.62 2.40 19.00
C SER A 128 -59.82 2.07 18.12
N VAL A 129 -59.90 0.84 17.62
CA VAL A 129 -60.89 0.40 16.63
C VAL A 129 -62.15 -0.18 17.30
N THR A 130 -63.33 0.18 16.77
CA THR A 130 -64.57 -0.60 16.80
C THR A 130 -65.34 -0.40 15.47
N SER A 131 -66.38 -1.21 15.23
CA SER A 131 -66.91 -1.51 13.88
C SER A 131 -68.44 -1.34 13.73
N ALA A 132 -68.90 -1.59 12.49
CA ALA A 132 -70.24 -2.03 12.06
C ALA A 132 -71.18 -0.97 11.42
N ASP A 133 -71.37 -1.17 10.10
CA ASP A 133 -72.62 -1.19 9.33
C ASP A 133 -73.67 -0.07 9.49
N ASN A 134 -74.00 0.57 8.36
CA ASN A 134 -75.18 0.19 7.57
C ASN A 134 -75.16 0.79 6.14
N ASN A 135 -75.76 0.08 5.18
CA ASN A 135 -76.01 0.52 3.80
C ASN A 135 -77.48 0.18 3.47
N PRO A 136 -78.24 1.06 2.80
CA PRO A 136 -78.86 0.57 1.56
C PRO A 136 -79.08 1.60 0.42
N ASN A 137 -79.03 1.05 -0.81
CA ASN A 137 -79.71 1.45 -2.08
C ASN A 137 -78.89 2.16 -3.17
N GLY A 138 -78.99 1.64 -4.41
CA GLY A 138 -78.78 2.41 -5.66
C GLY A 138 -77.91 1.77 -6.73
N ASP A 139 -78.43 0.80 -7.49
CA ASP A 139 -77.86 0.40 -8.80
C ASP A 139 -78.12 1.48 -9.88
N VAL A 140 -77.23 1.60 -10.87
CA VAL A 140 -77.52 1.72 -12.32
C VAL A 140 -76.20 1.53 -13.10
N VAL A 141 -76.28 0.89 -14.27
CA VAL A 141 -75.16 0.69 -15.22
C VAL A 141 -75.53 1.31 -16.58
N SER A 142 -74.67 2.16 -17.15
CA SER A 142 -74.71 2.41 -18.61
C SER A 142 -73.43 3.02 -19.19
N ALA A 143 -73.11 2.57 -20.39
CA ALA A 143 -71.89 2.72 -21.17
C ALA A 143 -71.73 4.05 -21.96
N ILE A 144 -70.48 4.29 -22.41
CA ILE A 144 -70.07 4.79 -23.75
C ILE A 144 -70.53 6.19 -24.23
N LEU A 145 -69.56 7.00 -24.68
CA LEU A 145 -69.55 7.55 -26.05
C LEU A 145 -68.12 7.86 -26.53
N VAL A 146 -67.90 7.76 -27.84
CA VAL A 146 -66.65 8.06 -28.58
C VAL A 146 -67.05 8.70 -29.91
N GLU A 147 -66.43 9.83 -30.26
CA GLU A 147 -66.28 10.43 -31.60
C GLU A 147 -65.33 11.65 -31.41
N GLU A 148 -64.23 11.79 -32.15
CA GLU A 148 -64.10 12.40 -33.50
C GLU A 148 -64.29 13.94 -33.53
N ALA A 149 -63.54 14.74 -34.30
CA ALA A 149 -62.52 14.46 -35.33
C ALA A 149 -61.39 15.51 -35.35
N ASP A 150 -60.22 15.15 -35.91
CA ASP A 150 -59.16 16.11 -36.26
C ASP A 150 -59.51 16.94 -37.50
N VAL A 151 -59.53 18.27 -37.37
CA VAL A 151 -59.73 19.19 -38.51
C VAL A 151 -58.38 19.79 -38.94
N VAL A 152 -57.69 19.09 -39.85
CA VAL A 152 -56.46 19.61 -40.47
C VAL A 152 -56.82 20.68 -41.51
N VAL A 153 -56.64 21.94 -41.14
CA VAL A 153 -56.76 23.07 -42.07
C VAL A 153 -55.54 23.08 -43.00
N ALA A 154 -55.77 22.81 -44.28
CA ALA A 154 -54.72 22.89 -45.30
C ALA A 154 -54.31 24.35 -45.54
N THR A 155 -53.00 24.64 -45.43
CA THR A 155 -52.39 25.90 -45.85
C THR A 155 -51.71 25.74 -47.20
N GLU A 156 -51.74 26.77 -48.04
CA GLU A 156 -51.18 26.70 -49.39
C GLU A 156 -49.65 26.60 -49.36
N MET A 157 -49.11 25.59 -50.05
CA MET A 157 -47.67 25.31 -50.08
C MET A 157 -46.98 26.18 -51.16
N GLY A 158 -46.04 27.02 -50.72
CA GLY A 158 -45.32 27.95 -51.59
C GLY A 158 -44.39 27.26 -52.61
N CYS A 159 -44.11 27.97 -53.71
CA CYS A 159 -43.46 27.46 -54.93
C CYS A 159 -42.10 26.73 -54.78
N CYS A 160 -41.44 26.78 -53.62
CA CYS A 160 -40.13 26.16 -53.38
C CYS A 160 -40.13 24.63 -53.41
N GLU A 161 -41.27 23.96 -53.17
CA GLU A 161 -41.28 22.53 -52.86
C GLU A 161 -41.00 21.60 -54.07
N GLN A 162 -41.27 22.04 -55.31
CA GLN A 162 -41.05 21.21 -56.50
C GLN A 162 -39.57 20.93 -56.86
N ASN A 163 -38.61 21.69 -56.31
CA ASN A 163 -37.19 21.56 -56.70
C ASN A 163 -36.23 21.25 -55.53
N TRP A 164 -36.71 21.03 -54.30
CA TRP A 164 -35.83 20.84 -53.13
C TRP A 164 -34.81 19.70 -53.29
N LYS A 165 -35.20 18.59 -53.95
CA LYS A 165 -34.30 17.47 -54.27
C LYS A 165 -33.14 17.86 -55.19
N LYS A 166 -33.33 18.82 -56.10
CA LYS A 166 -32.26 19.35 -56.98
C LYS A 166 -31.32 20.28 -56.19
N ILE A 167 -31.87 21.11 -55.31
CA ILE A 167 -31.10 22.01 -54.44
C ILE A 167 -30.22 21.16 -53.49
N ALA A 168 -30.76 20.11 -52.89
CA ALA A 168 -29.99 19.17 -52.07
C ALA A 168 -28.85 18.48 -52.84
N LEU A 169 -29.09 18.08 -54.10
CA LEU A 169 -28.05 17.48 -54.96
C LEU A 169 -26.93 18.48 -55.30
N VAL A 170 -27.26 19.75 -55.56
CA VAL A 170 -26.28 20.81 -55.84
C VAL A 170 -25.47 21.17 -54.59
N MET A 171 -26.11 21.23 -53.42
CA MET A 171 -25.42 21.51 -52.15
C MET A 171 -24.48 20.37 -51.73
N THR A 172 -24.90 19.11 -51.88
CA THR A 172 -24.06 17.95 -51.56
C THR A 172 -22.89 17.79 -52.52
N THR A 173 -23.09 18.01 -53.82
CA THR A 173 -21.99 17.99 -54.81
C THR A 173 -20.99 19.14 -54.57
N LEU A 174 -21.45 20.35 -54.23
CA LEU A 174 -20.58 21.46 -53.84
C LEU A 174 -19.75 21.16 -52.58
N LEU A 175 -20.35 20.53 -51.55
CA LEU A 175 -19.63 20.14 -50.33
C LEU A 175 -18.56 19.08 -50.59
N VAL A 176 -18.83 18.10 -51.46
CA VAL A 176 -17.83 17.10 -51.86
C VAL A 176 -16.68 17.76 -52.64
N ILE A 177 -16.99 18.66 -53.58
CA ILE A 177 -15.96 19.42 -54.33
C ILE A 177 -15.10 20.24 -53.36
N LEU A 178 -15.70 20.96 -52.42
CA LEU A 178 -14.99 21.74 -51.40
C LEU A 178 -14.08 20.86 -50.54
N ALA A 179 -14.55 19.68 -50.11
CA ALA A 179 -13.74 18.72 -49.35
C ALA A 179 -12.55 18.16 -50.16
N THR A 180 -12.73 17.89 -51.45
CA THR A 180 -11.62 17.46 -52.34
C THR A 180 -10.60 18.57 -52.58
N LEU A 181 -11.03 19.84 -52.69
CA LEU A 181 -10.13 20.99 -52.84
C LEU A 181 -9.35 21.28 -51.55
N LEU A 182 -9.98 21.14 -50.37
CA LEU A 182 -9.31 21.25 -49.08
C LEU A 182 -8.25 20.16 -48.89
N SER A 183 -8.58 18.90 -49.17
CA SER A 183 -7.63 17.79 -49.07
C SER A 183 -6.49 17.88 -50.08
N LEU A 184 -6.72 18.38 -51.30
CA LEU A 184 -5.65 18.72 -52.26
C LEU A 184 -4.77 19.90 -51.83
N SER A 185 -5.27 20.81 -50.98
CA SER A 185 -4.52 21.99 -50.50
C SER A 185 -3.58 21.66 -49.33
N ILE A 186 -3.92 20.68 -48.50
CA ILE A 186 -3.13 20.29 -47.31
C ILE A 186 -1.78 19.65 -47.71
N VAL A 187 -1.69 19.03 -48.89
CA VAL A 187 -0.50 18.28 -49.36
C VAL A 187 0.68 19.19 -49.77
N LYS A 188 0.54 20.53 -49.75
CA LYS A 188 1.55 21.46 -50.28
C LYS A 188 2.11 22.52 -49.34
N PHE A 189 1.75 22.54 -48.05
CA PHE A 189 2.30 23.51 -47.09
C PHE A 189 2.56 22.90 -45.70
N SER A 190 3.65 22.14 -45.58
CA SER A 190 4.24 21.76 -44.28
C SER A 190 5.73 21.40 -44.44
N GLU A 191 6.53 22.31 -44.98
CA GLU A 191 7.99 22.18 -45.02
C GLU A 191 8.64 23.13 -43.99
N GLU A 192 8.21 22.99 -42.73
CA GLU A 192 8.86 23.66 -41.60
C GLU A 192 9.99 22.78 -41.06
N LYS A 193 11.18 23.36 -40.85
CA LYS A 193 12.40 22.63 -40.50
C LYS A 193 12.39 22.13 -39.05
N LYS A 194 11.69 21.01 -38.83
CA LYS A 194 11.81 20.25 -37.58
C LYS A 194 13.23 19.70 -37.45
N HIS A 195 13.92 20.06 -36.36
CA HIS A 195 15.10 19.31 -35.93
C HIS A 195 14.70 17.84 -35.73
N PRO A 196 15.50 16.85 -36.13
CA PRO A 196 15.19 15.46 -35.86
C PRO A 196 15.34 15.17 -34.37
N GLN A 197 14.24 15.33 -33.62
CA GLN A 197 14.04 14.51 -32.43
C GLN A 197 13.88 13.06 -32.90
N PRO A 198 14.52 12.08 -32.24
CA PRO A 198 14.23 10.68 -32.52
C PRO A 198 12.74 10.41 -32.26
N GLU A 199 12.13 9.56 -33.08
CA GLU A 199 10.81 9.03 -32.76
C GLU A 199 10.87 8.32 -31.40
N PRO A 200 9.84 8.45 -30.53
CA PRO A 200 9.79 7.73 -29.27
C PRO A 200 9.82 6.24 -29.58
N THR A 201 11.00 5.64 -29.42
CA THR A 201 11.31 4.31 -29.93
C THR A 201 10.52 3.26 -29.14
N ALA A 202 10.27 2.11 -29.78
CA ALA A 202 9.34 1.09 -29.33
C ALA A 202 9.50 0.69 -27.84
N SER A 203 8.38 0.26 -27.26
CA SER A 203 8.17 -0.45 -25.97
C SER A 203 9.37 -0.51 -25.02
N PRO A 204 9.27 0.05 -23.80
CA PRO A 204 10.42 0.25 -22.91
C PRO A 204 11.25 -1.02 -22.78
N THR A 205 12.43 -1.02 -23.40
CA THR A 205 13.42 -2.08 -23.25
C THR A 205 13.75 -2.15 -21.78
N PHE A 206 13.36 -3.25 -21.13
CA PHE A 206 13.61 -3.47 -19.71
C PHE A 206 15.12 -3.56 -19.50
N ASP A 207 15.73 -2.43 -19.15
CA ASP A 207 17.15 -2.39 -18.83
C ASP A 207 17.37 -3.19 -17.54
N SER A 208 18.01 -4.35 -17.67
CA SER A 208 18.32 -5.23 -16.55
C SER A 208 19.46 -4.71 -15.68
N LYS A 209 20.06 -3.56 -16.00
CA LYS A 209 21.04 -2.91 -15.12
C LYS A 209 20.43 -2.56 -13.75
N PRO A 210 21.22 -2.70 -12.68
CA PRO A 210 20.92 -2.10 -11.38
C PRO A 210 20.73 -0.59 -11.48
N THR A 211 19.87 -0.05 -10.60
CA THR A 211 19.56 1.38 -10.54
C THR A 211 20.78 2.19 -10.08
N LEU A 212 21.63 1.64 -9.20
CA LEU A 212 22.90 2.27 -8.79
C LEU A 212 23.80 2.53 -10.01
N GLN A 213 24.09 1.49 -10.80
CA GLN A 213 24.84 1.60 -12.05
C GLN A 213 24.18 2.59 -13.02
N THR A 214 22.86 2.50 -13.20
CA THR A 214 22.11 3.38 -14.12
C THR A 214 22.19 4.86 -13.71
N VAL A 215 22.16 5.15 -12.41
CA VAL A 215 22.29 6.50 -11.85
C VAL A 215 23.73 7.01 -11.97
N GLN A 216 24.73 6.15 -11.75
CA GLN A 216 26.16 6.47 -11.87
C GLN A 216 26.57 6.75 -13.33
N GLU A 217 26.20 5.87 -14.27
CA GLU A 217 26.48 6.05 -15.72
C GLU A 217 25.84 7.33 -16.27
N ARG A 218 24.68 7.73 -15.74
CA ARG A 218 23.95 8.94 -16.14
C ARG A 218 24.44 10.21 -15.42
N GLY A 219 25.15 10.06 -14.30
CA GLY A 219 25.73 11.16 -13.53
C GLY A 219 24.73 12.01 -12.72
N PHE A 220 23.49 11.54 -12.50
CA PHE A 220 22.51 12.19 -11.61
C PHE A 220 21.37 11.24 -11.22
N ILE A 221 20.77 11.42 -10.04
CA ILE A 221 19.56 10.68 -9.58
C ILE A 221 18.27 11.45 -9.89
N ARG A 222 17.19 10.76 -10.29
CA ARG A 222 15.85 11.37 -10.47
C ARG A 222 14.96 11.09 -9.26
N CYS A 223 14.67 12.13 -8.50
CA CYS A 223 13.83 12.07 -7.30
C CYS A 223 12.41 12.59 -7.59
N GLY A 224 11.39 11.83 -7.21
CA GLY A 224 9.99 12.21 -7.35
C GLY A 224 9.40 12.90 -6.10
N PHE A 225 8.72 14.04 -6.30
CA PHE A 225 8.06 14.82 -5.23
C PHE A 225 6.73 15.44 -5.68
N TYR A 226 5.88 15.87 -4.75
CA TYR A 226 4.72 16.73 -5.07
C TYR A 226 5.13 18.22 -5.18
N SER A 227 4.33 19.01 -5.90
CA SER A 227 4.57 20.44 -6.18
C SER A 227 4.96 21.26 -4.94
N ASN A 228 4.24 21.11 -3.83
CA ASN A 228 4.44 21.87 -2.60
C ASN A 228 5.77 21.56 -1.88
N GLN A 229 6.48 20.50 -2.29
CA GLN A 229 7.74 20.04 -1.67
C GLN A 229 8.98 20.57 -2.39
N ILE A 230 8.81 21.13 -3.59
CA ILE A 230 9.90 21.54 -4.52
C ILE A 230 10.37 22.99 -4.25
N ASN A 231 9.44 23.88 -3.91
CA ASN A 231 9.62 25.34 -4.07
C ASN A 231 10.45 26.07 -2.99
N THR A 232 11.29 25.36 -2.21
CA THR A 232 12.25 26.00 -1.27
C THR A 232 13.62 25.31 -1.27
N SER A 233 14.67 26.10 -1.53
CA SER A 233 16.05 25.68 -1.27
C SER A 233 16.21 25.40 0.23
N GLY A 234 16.45 24.14 0.59
CA GLY A 234 16.45 23.67 1.98
C GLY A 234 15.18 22.93 2.43
N SER A 235 14.22 22.68 1.52
CA SER A 235 13.12 21.73 1.72
C SER A 235 13.65 20.39 2.27
N PHE A 236 12.93 19.79 3.23
CA PHE A 236 13.30 18.52 3.87
C PHE A 236 13.47 17.41 2.84
N HIS A 237 12.47 17.20 1.98
CA HIS A 237 12.52 16.17 0.93
C HIS A 237 13.62 16.45 -0.11
N LEU A 238 13.86 17.73 -0.44
CA LEU A 238 14.95 18.11 -1.33
C LEU A 238 16.31 17.74 -0.72
N ASN A 239 16.55 18.07 0.55
CA ASN A 239 17.78 17.68 1.25
C ASN A 239 17.94 16.15 1.39
N LEU A 240 16.84 15.39 1.52
CA LEU A 240 16.89 13.93 1.48
C LEU A 240 17.33 13.38 0.10
N CYS A 241 16.86 13.96 -1.01
CA CYS A 241 17.36 13.60 -2.35
C CYS A 241 18.86 13.91 -2.50
N ARG A 242 19.29 15.10 -2.04
CA ARG A 242 20.69 15.54 -2.06
C ARG A 242 21.60 14.65 -1.21
N ALA A 243 21.08 14.07 -0.12
CA ALA A 243 21.77 13.07 0.70
C ALA A 243 22.00 11.76 -0.07
N VAL A 244 21.03 11.31 -0.88
CA VAL A 244 21.20 10.14 -1.74
C VAL A 244 22.17 10.46 -2.88
N ALA A 245 22.02 11.61 -3.55
CA ALA A 245 22.90 12.03 -4.64
C ALA A 245 24.39 12.08 -4.22
N SER A 246 24.71 12.63 -3.04
CA SER A 246 26.09 12.70 -2.55
C SER A 246 26.72 11.35 -2.20
N VAL A 247 25.92 10.30 -2.03
CA VAL A 247 26.38 8.94 -1.78
C VAL A 247 26.45 8.11 -3.06
N VAL A 248 25.44 8.19 -3.94
CA VAL A 248 25.35 7.31 -5.13
C VAL A 248 26.03 7.89 -6.37
N VAL A 249 26.01 9.21 -6.56
CA VAL A 249 26.69 9.94 -7.66
C VAL A 249 28.01 10.56 -7.18
N GLY A 250 28.10 10.86 -5.88
CA GLY A 250 29.27 11.51 -5.29
C GLY A 250 29.21 13.03 -5.30
N ASP A 251 28.09 13.63 -5.71
CA ASP A 251 27.83 15.07 -5.62
C ASP A 251 26.39 15.32 -5.13
N ALA A 252 26.25 16.22 -4.15
CA ALA A 252 24.98 16.54 -3.52
C ALA A 252 24.04 17.36 -4.43
N ASP A 253 24.57 17.99 -5.47
CA ASP A 253 23.79 18.82 -6.39
C ASP A 253 23.53 18.18 -7.77
N SER A 254 23.99 16.93 -7.96
CA SER A 254 23.74 16.11 -9.16
C SER A 254 22.45 15.28 -9.05
N TYR A 255 21.31 15.96 -9.14
CA TYR A 255 19.97 15.35 -9.13
C TYR A 255 18.99 16.07 -10.07
N GLU A 256 17.95 15.36 -10.49
CA GLU A 256 16.79 15.89 -11.23
C GLU A 256 15.52 15.77 -10.38
N ILE A 257 14.70 16.83 -10.37
CA ILE A 257 13.40 16.89 -9.69
C ILE A 257 12.31 16.51 -10.68
N VAL A 258 11.56 15.43 -10.38
CA VAL A 258 10.38 15.04 -11.17
C VAL A 258 9.11 15.32 -10.34
N GLN A 259 8.24 16.17 -10.87
CA GLN A 259 6.96 16.48 -10.23
C GLN A 259 5.97 15.31 -10.41
N LEU A 260 5.37 14.88 -9.31
CA LEU A 260 4.43 13.77 -9.22
C LEU A 260 2.97 14.26 -9.12
N THR A 261 2.04 13.39 -9.50
CA THR A 261 0.64 13.46 -9.08
C THR A 261 0.29 12.24 -8.24
N LEU A 262 -0.80 12.31 -7.48
CA LEU A 262 -1.28 11.18 -6.68
C LEU A 262 -1.62 9.97 -7.56
N GLY A 263 -2.21 10.20 -8.75
CA GLY A 263 -2.58 9.14 -9.68
C GLY A 263 -1.41 8.49 -10.43
N THR A 264 -0.31 9.21 -10.69
CA THR A 264 0.74 8.75 -11.60
C THR A 264 2.00 8.20 -10.93
N ARG A 265 2.30 8.59 -9.68
CA ARG A 265 3.61 8.33 -9.02
C ARG A 265 4.11 6.88 -9.08
N TRP A 266 3.24 5.92 -8.79
CA TRP A 266 3.57 4.48 -8.78
C TRP A 266 3.97 3.97 -10.17
N SER A 267 3.25 4.40 -11.21
CA SER A 267 3.55 4.05 -12.60
C SER A 267 4.84 4.75 -13.11
N ILE A 268 5.12 5.96 -12.64
CA ILE A 268 6.35 6.70 -12.98
C ILE A 268 7.58 6.00 -12.37
N LEU A 269 7.48 5.45 -11.16
CA LEU A 269 8.54 4.65 -10.53
C LEU A 269 8.74 3.29 -11.23
N ASN A 270 7.65 2.57 -11.54
CA ASN A 270 7.71 1.28 -12.25
C ASN A 270 8.28 1.41 -13.66
N ASN A 271 7.85 2.42 -14.41
CA ASN A 271 8.34 2.70 -15.77
C ASN A 271 9.77 3.27 -15.81
N ARG A 272 10.49 3.31 -14.67
CA ARG A 272 11.83 3.90 -14.52
C ARG A 272 11.94 5.35 -15.03
N ASN A 273 10.87 6.14 -14.91
CA ASN A 273 10.89 7.59 -15.16
C ASN A 273 11.46 8.36 -13.96
N VAL A 274 11.34 7.80 -12.74
CA VAL A 274 12.15 8.18 -11.57
C VAL A 274 12.91 6.97 -11.04
N ASP A 275 13.95 7.24 -10.26
CA ASP A 275 14.74 6.20 -9.59
C ASP A 275 14.26 5.98 -8.15
N LEU A 276 13.72 7.04 -7.52
CA LEU A 276 13.34 7.09 -6.11
C LEU A 276 12.15 8.05 -5.92
N LEU A 277 11.13 7.66 -5.13
CA LEU A 277 10.09 8.58 -4.62
C LEU A 277 10.46 9.08 -3.22
N ILE A 278 10.34 10.39 -3.00
CA ILE A 278 10.49 11.07 -1.69
C ILE A 278 9.26 11.96 -1.44
N GLY A 279 8.10 11.54 -1.95
CA GLY A 279 6.88 12.34 -2.03
C GLY A 279 6.13 12.54 -0.72
N ALA A 280 6.66 12.12 0.43
CA ALA A 280 5.87 11.83 1.65
C ALA A 280 4.89 10.65 1.44
N ASP A 281 5.33 9.60 0.75
CA ASP A 281 4.51 8.41 0.52
C ASP A 281 4.46 7.49 1.73
N THR A 282 3.25 7.16 2.17
CA THR A 282 3.03 6.22 3.28
C THR A 282 3.49 4.81 2.93
N HIS A 283 4.35 4.23 3.75
CA HIS A 283 4.61 2.78 3.76
C HIS A 283 3.37 2.06 4.31
N THR A 284 2.83 1.12 3.53
CA THR A 284 1.85 0.14 3.98
C THR A 284 2.22 -1.24 3.44
N ILE A 285 1.83 -2.31 4.12
CA ILE A 285 2.08 -3.68 3.65
C ILE A 285 1.41 -3.95 2.29
N GLU A 286 0.20 -3.43 2.06
CA GLU A 286 -0.44 -3.48 0.74
C GLU A 286 0.51 -2.98 -0.35
N ARG A 287 1.12 -1.81 -0.14
CA ARG A 287 2.03 -1.19 -1.11
C ARG A 287 3.36 -1.94 -1.24
N GLU A 288 3.83 -2.55 -0.15
CA GLU A 288 5.03 -3.38 -0.12
C GLU A 288 4.84 -4.64 -1.00
N VAL A 289 3.75 -5.38 -0.75
CA VAL A 289 3.47 -6.66 -1.40
C VAL A 289 2.91 -6.48 -2.81
N ARG A 290 1.78 -5.77 -2.95
CA ARG A 290 1.07 -5.54 -4.22
C ARG A 290 0.03 -4.43 -4.07
N LEU A 291 0.35 -3.21 -4.51
CA LEU A 291 -0.61 -2.12 -4.60
C LEU A 291 -1.60 -2.39 -5.74
N ALA A 292 -2.89 -2.51 -5.43
CA ALA A 292 -3.92 -2.87 -6.41
C ALA A 292 -3.95 -1.95 -7.64
N SER A 293 -3.78 -0.64 -7.45
CA SER A 293 -3.80 0.36 -8.54
C SER A 293 -2.50 0.48 -9.35
N ALA A 294 -1.47 -0.30 -9.02
CA ALA A 294 -0.18 -0.32 -9.74
C ALA A 294 0.23 -1.73 -10.20
N GLU A 295 -0.56 -2.75 -9.83
CA GLU A 295 -0.33 -4.17 -10.12
C GLU A 295 1.08 -4.68 -9.75
N SER A 296 1.73 -4.02 -8.80
CA SER A 296 3.10 -4.29 -8.34
C SER A 296 3.26 -3.96 -6.86
N GLY A 297 4.19 -4.65 -6.20
CA GLY A 297 4.76 -4.21 -4.93
C GLY A 297 5.86 -3.17 -5.13
N PHE A 298 6.36 -2.63 -4.03
CA PHE A 298 7.41 -1.61 -3.95
C PHE A 298 8.27 -1.84 -2.70
N THR A 299 9.56 -1.50 -2.74
CA THR A 299 10.37 -1.54 -1.51
C THR A 299 10.34 -0.19 -0.82
N PHE A 300 10.26 -0.22 0.52
CA PHE A 300 10.26 0.95 1.38
C PHE A 300 11.48 0.92 2.30
N SER A 301 12.10 2.08 2.54
CA SER A 301 13.11 2.23 3.59
C SER A 301 12.49 2.21 5.00
N VAL A 302 13.32 2.27 6.04
CA VAL A 302 12.86 2.76 7.34
C VAL A 302 12.16 4.13 7.18
N PRO A 303 11.13 4.45 7.99
CA PRO A 303 10.42 5.72 7.82
C PRO A 303 11.32 6.92 8.13
N TYR A 304 11.43 7.86 7.19
CA TYR A 304 12.12 9.13 7.45
C TYR A 304 11.24 10.12 8.22
N ASN A 305 9.91 9.95 8.23
CA ASN A 305 8.99 10.85 8.94
C ASN A 305 7.66 10.16 9.32
N HIS A 306 7.42 9.99 10.63
CA HIS A 306 6.17 9.49 11.20
C HIS A 306 5.15 10.64 11.33
N ALA A 307 4.21 10.70 10.40
CA ALA A 307 3.09 11.63 10.39
C ALA A 307 1.74 10.88 10.59
N GLY A 308 0.66 11.52 10.15
CA GLY A 308 -0.68 10.97 10.00
C GLY A 308 -1.66 12.02 9.50
N MET A 309 -2.83 11.55 9.07
CA MET A 309 -3.91 12.41 8.60
C MET A 309 -4.45 13.30 9.72
N LYS A 310 -4.61 14.58 9.41
CA LYS A 310 -5.41 15.56 10.15
C LYS A 310 -6.46 16.17 9.21
N TYR A 311 -7.43 16.88 9.79
CA TYR A 311 -8.29 17.79 9.05
C TYR A 311 -7.76 19.21 9.14
N ALA A 312 -7.87 19.98 8.05
CA ALA A 312 -7.57 21.40 8.02
C ALA A 312 -8.59 22.15 7.16
N GLY A 313 -8.79 23.45 7.38
CA GLY A 313 -9.78 24.26 6.65
C GLY A 313 -10.50 25.28 7.53
N ASP A 314 -11.82 25.33 7.42
CA ASP A 314 -12.70 26.09 8.32
C ASP A 314 -12.85 25.38 9.67
N GLU A 315 -12.62 26.10 10.77
CA GLU A 315 -12.62 25.58 12.14
C GLU A 315 -13.95 24.92 12.55
N THR A 316 -15.08 25.43 12.05
CA THR A 316 -16.42 24.86 12.30
C THR A 316 -16.57 23.49 11.65
N PHE A 317 -16.09 23.36 10.42
CA PHE A 317 -16.20 22.12 9.65
C PHE A 317 -15.11 21.10 10.02
N ILE A 318 -13.96 21.55 10.55
CA ILE A 318 -12.99 20.68 11.22
C ILE A 318 -13.65 19.94 12.38
N ASP A 319 -14.37 20.62 13.30
CA ASP A 319 -15.09 19.94 14.39
C ASP A 319 -16.15 18.94 13.86
N CYS A 320 -16.88 19.32 12.80
CA CYS A 320 -17.80 18.41 12.12
C CYS A 320 -17.09 17.13 11.63
N ALA A 321 -15.93 17.26 10.98
CA ALA A 321 -15.14 16.15 10.46
C ALA A 321 -14.49 15.30 11.57
N GLU A 322 -13.87 15.94 12.57
CA GLU A 322 -13.24 15.25 13.71
C GLU A 322 -14.25 14.41 14.51
N ASN A 323 -15.46 14.93 14.68
CA ASN A 323 -16.55 14.25 15.41
C ASN A 323 -17.49 13.44 14.50
N LYS A 324 -17.20 13.34 13.19
CA LYS A 324 -17.95 12.57 12.17
C LYS A 324 -19.43 12.96 12.05
N LYS A 325 -19.73 14.21 12.44
CA LYS A 325 -21.05 14.83 12.52
C LYS A 325 -21.45 15.34 11.13
N ARG A 326 -22.71 15.06 10.74
CA ARG A 326 -23.22 15.20 9.36
C ARG A 326 -24.66 15.73 9.33
N TYR A 327 -24.96 16.67 10.22
CA TYR A 327 -26.30 17.23 10.44
C TYR A 327 -26.24 18.59 11.16
N GLY A 328 -27.31 19.38 11.03
CA GLY A 328 -27.26 20.81 11.37
C GLY A 328 -26.26 21.49 10.44
N ILE A 329 -25.50 22.47 10.93
CA ILE A 329 -24.42 23.14 10.16
C ILE A 329 -23.42 22.17 9.50
N CYS A 330 -23.29 20.93 9.98
CA CYS A 330 -22.42 19.91 9.40
C CYS A 330 -23.05 19.14 8.23
N ASP A 331 -24.24 19.51 7.74
CA ASP A 331 -24.83 18.94 6.52
C ASP A 331 -24.09 19.40 5.26
N SER A 332 -23.55 20.62 5.25
CA SER A 332 -22.71 21.20 4.20
C SER A 332 -21.21 20.92 4.37
N LEU A 333 -20.83 19.88 5.14
CA LEU A 333 -19.43 19.44 5.27
C LEU A 333 -18.95 18.83 3.94
N SER A 334 -17.90 19.42 3.34
CA SER A 334 -17.30 18.95 2.09
C SER A 334 -15.78 18.78 2.28
N ILE A 335 -15.36 17.51 2.35
CA ILE A 335 -13.97 17.11 2.61
C ILE A 335 -13.24 16.86 1.29
N CYS A 336 -12.26 17.69 0.95
CA CYS A 336 -11.26 17.36 -0.07
C CYS A 336 -10.28 16.31 0.47
N VAL A 337 -9.98 15.29 -0.33
CA VAL A 337 -9.04 14.22 0.06
C VAL A 337 -8.30 13.69 -1.16
N GLY A 338 -6.99 13.45 -1.03
CA GLY A 338 -6.18 12.94 -2.13
C GLY A 338 -6.62 11.55 -2.60
N ALA A 339 -6.79 11.35 -3.90
CA ALA A 339 -6.96 10.03 -4.50
C ALA A 339 -5.72 9.15 -4.23
N HIS A 340 -5.88 7.82 -4.20
CA HIS A 340 -4.78 6.87 -4.00
C HIS A 340 -3.88 7.22 -2.77
N SER A 341 -4.50 7.61 -1.66
CA SER A 341 -3.84 8.07 -0.43
C SER A 341 -4.43 7.38 0.81
N THR A 342 -3.65 7.23 1.88
CA THR A 342 -4.15 6.65 3.14
C THR A 342 -5.20 7.53 3.86
N PRO A 343 -5.20 8.88 3.71
CA PRO A 343 -6.36 9.70 4.04
C PRO A 343 -7.68 9.25 3.39
N LEU A 344 -7.69 8.84 2.12
CA LEU A 344 -8.92 8.43 1.42
C LEU A 344 -9.51 7.15 2.02
N GLU A 345 -8.67 6.16 2.34
CA GLU A 345 -9.09 4.93 3.02
C GLU A 345 -9.84 5.25 4.34
N TYR A 346 -9.31 6.20 5.13
CA TYR A 346 -9.97 6.65 6.35
C TYR A 346 -11.27 7.39 6.09
N VAL A 347 -11.27 8.38 5.19
CA VAL A 347 -12.45 9.21 4.91
C VAL A 347 -13.59 8.37 4.34
N ALA A 348 -13.31 7.52 3.34
CA ALA A 348 -14.30 6.62 2.74
C ALA A 348 -14.90 5.61 3.75
N SER A 349 -14.11 5.18 4.75
CA SER A 349 -14.58 4.29 5.83
C SER A 349 -15.48 5.00 6.86
N ASN A 350 -15.53 6.33 6.88
CA ASN A 350 -16.22 7.12 7.92
C ASN A 350 -17.30 8.06 7.38
N PHE A 351 -17.27 8.40 6.09
CA PHE A 351 -18.16 9.36 5.46
C PHE A 351 -18.81 8.79 4.19
N PRO A 352 -20.12 9.01 3.95
CA PRO A 352 -20.74 8.74 2.66
C PRO A 352 -20.09 9.58 1.55
N LYS A 353 -20.17 9.13 0.29
CA LYS A 353 -19.48 9.77 -0.84
C LYS A 353 -19.87 11.25 -1.03
N ASP A 354 -21.11 11.61 -0.69
CA ASP A 354 -21.63 12.98 -0.80
C ASP A 354 -20.90 14.00 0.08
N PHE A 355 -20.16 13.54 1.11
CA PHE A 355 -19.40 14.39 2.04
C PHE A 355 -17.92 14.55 1.68
N TYR A 356 -17.42 13.90 0.61
CA TYR A 356 -16.00 14.03 0.24
C TYR A 356 -15.71 13.99 -1.26
N THR A 357 -14.83 14.90 -1.70
CA THR A 357 -14.37 15.02 -3.09
C THR A 357 -12.90 14.59 -3.19
N THR A 358 -12.58 13.85 -4.25
CA THR A 358 -11.25 13.23 -4.45
C THR A 358 -10.43 14.04 -5.43
N THR A 359 -9.19 14.40 -5.05
CA THR A 359 -8.26 15.21 -5.85
C THR A 359 -7.07 14.40 -6.36
N LEU A 360 -6.52 14.76 -7.51
CA LEU A 360 -5.37 14.10 -8.15
C LEU A 360 -4.03 14.81 -7.85
N SER A 361 -4.06 16.08 -7.43
CA SER A 361 -2.86 16.84 -7.06
C SER A 361 -3.06 17.75 -5.83
N VAL A 362 -1.94 18.20 -5.25
CA VAL A 362 -1.97 19.21 -4.17
C VAL A 362 -2.49 20.54 -4.69
N ASP A 363 -2.11 20.93 -5.91
CA ASP A 363 -2.51 22.21 -6.52
C ASP A 363 -4.03 22.27 -6.77
N GLU A 364 -4.63 21.15 -7.20
CA GLU A 364 -6.08 20.97 -7.32
C GLU A 364 -6.76 21.02 -5.94
N THR A 365 -6.14 20.40 -4.93
CA THR A 365 -6.66 20.40 -3.54
C THR A 365 -6.73 21.82 -2.97
N VAL A 366 -5.67 22.62 -3.17
CA VAL A 366 -5.66 24.06 -2.81
C VAL A 366 -6.73 24.81 -3.59
N SER A 367 -6.80 24.61 -4.92
CA SER A 367 -7.81 25.29 -5.76
C SER A 367 -9.26 25.00 -5.33
N MET A 368 -9.56 23.76 -4.92
CA MET A 368 -10.90 23.34 -4.47
C MET A 368 -11.26 23.78 -3.05
N MET A 369 -10.26 24.04 -2.19
CA MET A 369 -10.46 24.73 -0.92
C MET A 369 -10.69 26.23 -1.15
N ASP A 370 -9.82 26.88 -1.93
CA ASP A 370 -9.83 28.33 -2.15
C ASP A 370 -11.05 28.80 -2.96
N ASN A 371 -11.63 27.94 -3.80
CA ASN A 371 -12.88 28.23 -4.52
C ASN A 371 -14.16 27.82 -3.76
N GLY A 372 -14.04 27.24 -2.56
CA GLY A 372 -15.16 26.84 -1.71
C GLY A 372 -15.88 25.55 -2.10
N THR A 373 -15.34 24.73 -3.02
CA THR A 373 -15.88 23.38 -3.31
C THR A 373 -15.70 22.45 -2.09
N CYS A 374 -14.63 22.65 -1.34
CA CYS A 374 -14.34 22.00 -0.06
C CYS A 374 -14.20 23.05 1.04
N ASN A 375 -14.68 22.74 2.24
CA ASN A 375 -14.44 23.55 3.45
C ASN A 375 -13.45 22.89 4.43
N VAL A 376 -13.12 21.62 4.19
CA VAL A 376 -12.10 20.86 4.92
C VAL A 376 -11.25 20.08 3.92
N VAL A 377 -9.95 19.94 4.18
CA VAL A 377 -9.06 18.98 3.55
C VAL A 377 -8.63 17.91 4.58
N ALA A 378 -8.65 16.65 4.17
CA ALA A 378 -8.16 15.51 4.95
C ALA A 378 -6.81 15.05 4.39
N THR A 379 -5.72 15.29 5.13
CA THR A 379 -4.35 15.17 4.60
C THR A 379 -3.30 15.06 5.70
N GLU A 380 -2.09 14.63 5.36
CA GLU A 380 -0.90 14.79 6.22
C GLU A 380 -0.38 16.23 6.16
N LEU A 381 0.15 16.74 7.29
CA LEU A 381 0.58 18.15 7.40
C LEU A 381 1.69 18.56 6.42
N SER A 382 2.54 17.62 5.99
CA SER A 382 3.62 17.87 5.02
C SER A 382 3.13 18.22 3.62
N LEU A 383 1.86 17.97 3.30
CA LEU A 383 1.24 18.28 2.01
C LEU A 383 0.52 19.64 2.00
N ILE A 384 0.28 20.25 3.17
CA ILE A 384 -0.34 21.57 3.33
C ILE A 384 0.55 22.57 4.10
N ALA A 385 1.84 22.24 4.27
CA ALA A 385 2.83 23.11 4.89
C ALA A 385 2.95 24.43 4.10
N GLY A 386 2.72 25.56 4.77
CA GLY A 386 2.68 26.89 4.16
C GLY A 386 1.28 27.40 3.77
N SER A 387 0.23 26.58 3.90
CA SER A 387 -1.15 27.05 3.80
C SER A 387 -1.57 27.90 5.01
N THR A 388 -2.62 28.71 4.87
CA THR A 388 -3.21 29.54 5.93
C THR A 388 -4.42 28.88 6.61
N TYR A 389 -4.66 27.59 6.36
CA TYR A 389 -5.82 26.87 6.89
C TYR A 389 -5.67 26.60 8.39
N HIS A 390 -6.79 26.62 9.15
CA HIS A 390 -6.78 26.15 10.53
C HIS A 390 -6.54 24.63 10.52
N VAL A 391 -5.84 24.08 11.50
CA VAL A 391 -5.45 22.65 11.55
C VAL A 391 -6.00 22.02 12.83
N GLY A 392 -6.75 20.93 12.69
CA GLY A 392 -7.32 20.19 13.82
C GLY A 392 -6.26 19.54 14.71
N ASP A 393 -6.53 19.45 16.01
CA ASP A 393 -5.60 18.87 16.99
C ASP A 393 -5.47 17.35 16.83
N LYS A 394 -6.53 16.65 16.43
CA LYS A 394 -6.56 15.18 16.44
C LYS A 394 -5.86 14.62 15.20
N GLN A 395 -5.01 13.62 15.40
CA GLN A 395 -4.43 12.79 14.33
C GLN A 395 -5.25 11.50 14.21
N PHE A 396 -5.65 11.13 12.98
CA PHE A 396 -6.62 10.08 12.73
C PHE A 396 -6.04 8.80 12.11
N THR A 397 -4.88 8.89 11.45
CA THR A 397 -4.15 7.74 10.89
C THR A 397 -2.70 7.71 11.38
N LYS A 398 -2.02 6.59 11.13
CA LYS A 398 -0.56 6.51 11.14
C LYS A 398 -0.07 6.67 9.71
N ALA A 399 0.90 7.55 9.49
CA ALA A 399 1.56 7.70 8.21
C ALA A 399 3.10 7.68 8.35
N PRO A 400 3.74 6.50 8.39
CA PRO A 400 5.18 6.40 8.24
C PRO A 400 5.55 6.74 6.78
N HIS A 401 6.15 7.90 6.54
CA HIS A 401 6.69 8.27 5.24
C HIS A 401 8.08 7.69 5.07
N ALA A 402 8.32 6.99 3.97
CA ALA A 402 9.59 6.33 3.66
C ALA A 402 10.04 6.63 2.22
N PHE A 403 11.30 6.38 1.92
CA PHE A 403 11.76 6.31 0.53
C PHE A 403 11.10 5.12 -0.16
N VAL A 404 10.74 5.28 -1.44
CA VAL A 404 10.14 4.21 -2.23
C VAL A 404 10.95 3.91 -3.49
N THR A 405 11.29 2.64 -3.67
CA THR A 405 12.04 2.08 -4.79
C THR A 405 11.26 0.91 -5.42
N ARG A 406 11.70 0.45 -6.60
CA ARG A 406 11.15 -0.74 -7.24
C ARG A 406 11.53 -1.98 -6.43
N ASN A 407 10.58 -2.90 -6.21
CA ASN A 407 10.86 -4.18 -5.55
C ASN A 407 11.74 -5.15 -6.37
N THR A 408 12.03 -4.83 -7.64
CA THR A 408 12.94 -5.59 -8.51
C THR A 408 14.41 -5.20 -8.35
N ASP A 409 14.74 -4.30 -7.41
CA ASP A 409 16.09 -3.76 -7.21
C ASP A 409 16.32 -3.48 -5.72
N ARG A 410 16.57 -4.56 -4.98
CA ARG A 410 16.71 -4.53 -3.53
C ARG A 410 18.04 -3.91 -3.10
N GLU A 411 19.15 -4.21 -3.77
CA GLU A 411 20.45 -3.55 -3.52
C GLU A 411 20.32 -2.02 -3.51
N PHE A 412 19.71 -1.41 -4.53
CA PHE A 412 19.49 0.04 -4.55
C PHE A 412 18.50 0.52 -3.46
N SER A 413 17.56 -0.34 -3.06
CA SER A 413 16.65 -0.07 -1.95
C SER A 413 17.40 -0.01 -0.60
N ASP A 414 18.37 -0.89 -0.40
CA ASP A 414 19.23 -0.88 0.79
C ASP A 414 20.23 0.28 0.76
N VAL A 415 20.74 0.67 -0.42
CA VAL A 415 21.52 1.93 -0.56
C VAL A 415 20.72 3.13 -0.05
N VAL A 416 19.48 3.33 -0.48
CA VAL A 416 18.69 4.49 0.00
C VAL A 416 18.26 4.35 1.47
N ASN A 417 18.08 3.12 1.97
CA ASN A 417 17.85 2.85 3.39
C ASN A 417 19.08 3.24 4.24
N TRP A 418 20.28 2.85 3.83
CA TRP A 418 21.53 3.15 4.54
C TRP A 418 21.95 4.63 4.46
N VAL A 419 21.46 5.37 3.45
CA VAL A 419 21.52 6.85 3.46
C VAL A 419 20.71 7.45 4.63
N LEU A 420 19.51 6.94 4.94
CA LEU A 420 18.76 7.39 6.11
C LEU A 420 19.45 7.00 7.43
N GLN A 421 19.95 5.77 7.51
CA GLN A 421 20.74 5.30 8.67
C GLN A 421 21.94 6.21 8.93
N ALA A 422 22.63 6.69 7.88
CA ALA A 422 23.71 7.66 8.00
C ALA A 422 23.25 9.02 8.53
N LEU A 423 22.10 9.54 8.08
CA LEU A 423 21.55 10.80 8.60
C LEU A 423 21.16 10.68 10.09
N PHE A 424 20.64 9.54 10.53
CA PHE A 424 20.33 9.26 11.93
C PHE A 424 21.60 9.11 12.78
N TYR A 425 22.56 8.30 12.33
CA TYR A 425 23.87 8.14 12.98
C TYR A 425 24.61 9.48 13.10
N GLY A 426 24.55 10.30 12.05
CA GLY A 426 25.10 11.65 12.05
C GLY A 426 24.46 12.57 13.09
N GLU A 427 23.19 12.34 13.44
CA GLU A 427 22.55 13.07 14.53
C GLU A 427 23.00 12.54 15.90
N GLU A 428 23.08 11.23 16.09
CA GLU A 428 23.50 10.56 17.32
C GLU A 428 24.94 10.90 17.71
N GLN A 429 25.85 10.91 16.74
CA GLN A 429 27.27 11.22 16.93
C GLN A 429 27.59 12.72 16.84
N ASP A 430 26.57 13.59 16.84
CA ASP A 430 26.68 15.05 16.70
C ASP A 430 27.51 15.54 15.48
N LEU A 431 27.59 14.71 14.44
CA LEU A 431 28.22 15.06 13.17
C LEU A 431 27.43 16.17 12.46
N LYS A 432 28.13 16.94 11.62
CA LYS A 432 27.60 18.12 10.95
C LYS A 432 28.03 18.21 9.50
N LYS A 433 27.25 18.97 8.73
CA LYS A 433 27.59 19.41 7.37
C LYS A 433 28.99 20.02 7.39
N ASN A 434 29.89 19.48 6.58
CA ASN A 434 31.30 19.87 6.52
C ASN A 434 31.74 19.80 5.05
N ALA A 435 31.85 20.96 4.41
CA ALA A 435 32.20 21.05 2.98
C ALA A 435 33.59 20.48 2.64
N THR A 436 34.49 20.32 3.63
CA THR A 436 35.82 19.72 3.43
C THR A 436 35.78 18.19 3.50
N LEU A 437 34.75 17.60 4.14
CA LEU A 437 34.54 16.15 4.23
C LEU A 437 33.42 15.65 3.30
N CYS A 438 32.62 16.56 2.73
CA CYS A 438 31.74 16.27 1.61
C CYS A 438 32.60 15.94 0.38
N GLY A 439 32.84 14.64 0.17
CA GLY A 439 33.77 14.15 -0.84
C GLY A 439 33.14 14.21 -2.23
N ASN A 440 33.14 15.40 -2.85
CA ASN A 440 32.75 15.58 -4.25
C ASN A 440 33.72 14.84 -5.17
N THR A 441 33.34 13.64 -5.62
CA THR A 441 34.15 12.74 -6.46
C THR A 441 33.36 12.26 -7.65
N THR A 442 33.98 12.24 -8.83
CA THR A 442 33.42 11.63 -10.05
C THR A 442 33.73 10.14 -10.18
N ASN A 443 34.43 9.56 -9.20
CA ASN A 443 34.81 8.16 -9.16
C ASN A 443 34.27 7.52 -7.87
N VAL A 444 32.96 7.23 -7.88
CA VAL A 444 32.27 6.48 -6.83
C VAL A 444 32.32 5.00 -7.17
N THR A 445 32.50 4.14 -6.16
CA THR A 445 32.43 2.68 -6.35
C THR A 445 31.03 2.24 -6.78
N SER A 446 30.95 1.25 -7.68
CA SER A 446 29.69 0.62 -8.06
C SER A 446 29.25 -0.48 -7.08
N VAL A 447 30.04 -0.76 -6.04
CA VAL A 447 29.75 -1.76 -5.01
C VAL A 447 28.94 -1.10 -3.88
N ALA A 448 27.67 -1.46 -3.74
CA ALA A 448 26.73 -0.77 -2.84
C ALA A 448 27.17 -0.74 -1.36
N SER A 449 27.79 -1.82 -0.86
CA SER A 449 28.28 -1.91 0.53
C SER A 449 29.47 -0.99 0.82
N GLU A 450 30.29 -0.68 -0.20
CA GLU A 450 31.50 0.14 -0.12
C GLU A 450 31.24 1.66 -0.27
N LEU A 451 30.00 2.07 -0.60
CA LEU A 451 29.65 3.48 -0.75
C LEU A 451 29.96 4.28 0.53
N ASN A 452 30.43 5.52 0.38
CA ASN A 452 30.71 6.41 1.50
C ASN A 452 29.41 7.05 2.03
N TYR A 453 28.64 6.30 2.82
CA TYR A 453 27.37 6.77 3.40
C TYR A 453 27.48 8.05 4.24
N LEU A 454 28.66 8.36 4.82
CA LEU A 454 28.87 9.60 5.56
C LEU A 454 28.91 10.86 4.67
N ASN A 455 29.05 10.73 3.34
CA ASN A 455 28.85 11.87 2.42
C ASN A 455 27.44 12.46 2.56
N ALA A 456 26.42 11.68 2.93
CA ALA A 456 25.10 12.23 3.23
C ALA A 456 25.19 13.30 4.34
N VAL A 457 25.79 12.91 5.48
CA VAL A 457 25.93 13.77 6.66
C VAL A 457 26.83 14.98 6.40
N TYR A 458 27.96 14.78 5.72
CA TYR A 458 28.90 15.88 5.46
C TYR A 458 28.40 16.84 4.38
N CYS A 459 27.63 16.38 3.40
CA CYS A 459 27.13 17.24 2.33
C CYS A 459 25.82 17.96 2.66
N VAL A 460 24.83 17.31 3.31
CA VAL A 460 23.55 17.97 3.65
C VAL A 460 23.40 18.32 5.14
N GLY A 461 24.00 17.53 6.04
CA GLY A 461 23.89 17.67 7.49
C GLY A 461 23.35 16.40 8.15
N SER A 462 23.31 16.37 9.49
CA SER A 462 22.64 15.31 10.24
C SER A 462 21.12 15.38 10.10
N TYR A 463 20.38 14.35 10.53
CA TYR A 463 18.91 14.35 10.43
C TYR A 463 18.25 15.61 11.03
N LYS A 464 18.70 16.06 12.22
CA LYS A 464 18.29 17.34 12.85
C LYS A 464 18.62 18.59 12.03
N ASP A 465 19.60 18.54 11.13
CA ASP A 465 19.96 19.67 10.27
C ASP A 465 19.13 19.70 8.97
N VAL A 466 18.59 18.55 8.52
CA VAL A 466 17.73 18.48 7.32
C VAL A 466 16.23 18.53 7.64
N TYR A 467 15.80 18.18 8.86
CA TYR A 467 14.40 18.22 9.28
C TYR A 467 13.89 19.65 9.53
N HIS A 468 13.02 20.15 8.66
CA HIS A 468 12.54 21.54 8.68
C HIS A 468 11.05 21.72 9.02
N PHE A 469 10.33 20.69 9.49
CA PHE A 469 8.93 20.86 9.91
C PHE A 469 8.84 21.60 11.26
N PRO A 470 7.91 22.57 11.41
CA PRO A 470 7.80 23.38 12.63
C PRO A 470 7.26 22.59 13.84
N GLY A 471 7.67 23.01 15.03
CA GLY A 471 7.21 22.43 16.31
C GLY A 471 8.16 21.37 16.87
N HIS A 472 7.69 20.59 17.85
CA HIS A 472 8.46 19.50 18.43
C HIS A 472 8.48 18.29 17.48
N ARG A 473 9.67 17.74 17.20
CA ARG A 473 9.83 16.57 16.31
C ARG A 473 9.08 15.32 16.78
N GLY A 474 8.90 15.15 18.09
CA GLY A 474 8.10 14.05 18.66
C GLY A 474 8.66 12.69 18.25
N MET A 475 7.87 11.92 17.49
CA MET A 475 8.28 10.64 16.91
C MET A 475 9.50 10.77 15.98
N ASN A 476 9.65 11.91 15.30
CA ASN A 476 10.75 12.21 14.38
C ASN A 476 12.02 12.71 15.11
N SER A 477 12.21 12.32 16.36
CA SER A 477 13.44 12.54 17.12
C SER A 477 14.27 11.26 17.13
N ILE A 478 15.58 11.37 17.33
CA ILE A 478 16.42 10.23 17.68
C ILE A 478 15.99 9.63 19.02
N ASN A 479 16.07 8.31 19.14
CA ASN A 479 15.54 7.55 20.27
C ASN A 479 16.60 7.14 21.29
N ASN A 480 16.71 7.93 22.36
CA ASN A 480 17.64 7.70 23.46
C ASN A 480 17.12 6.70 24.52
N GLY A 481 16.39 5.64 24.13
CA GLY A 481 15.99 4.53 25.03
C GLY A 481 14.50 4.32 25.29
N THR A 482 13.59 4.90 24.50
CA THR A 482 12.13 4.88 24.76
C THR A 482 11.25 4.64 23.52
N LYS A 483 10.61 3.47 23.46
CA LYS A 483 9.48 3.11 22.58
C LYS A 483 9.78 3.04 21.08
N MET A 484 10.54 2.04 20.66
CA MET A 484 10.90 1.75 19.26
C MET A 484 9.78 1.13 18.42
N HIS A 485 8.75 0.57 19.06
CA HIS A 485 7.74 -0.24 18.35
C HIS A 485 6.62 0.62 17.75
N TYR A 486 6.81 1.03 16.50
CA TYR A 486 5.78 1.63 15.66
C TYR A 486 5.34 0.65 14.56
N PRO A 487 4.27 -0.14 14.76
CA PRO A 487 3.78 -1.01 13.69
C PRO A 487 3.24 -0.18 12.52
N ILE A 488 3.77 -0.49 11.34
CA ILE A 488 3.41 0.03 10.01
C ILE A 488 1.94 -0.32 9.71
N PRO A 489 1.15 0.57 9.06
CA PRO A 489 -0.22 0.26 8.66
C PRO A 489 -0.27 -0.87 7.63
N PHE A 490 -1.25 -1.77 7.75
CA PHE A 490 -1.43 -2.84 6.76
C PHE A 490 -1.87 -2.32 5.38
N GLY A 491 -2.75 -1.32 5.30
CA GLY A 491 -3.52 -1.04 4.06
C GLY A 491 -4.64 -2.07 3.87
N ASP A 492 -5.14 -2.24 2.65
CA ASP A 492 -6.06 -3.33 2.31
C ASP A 492 -5.27 -4.60 1.93
N LEU A 493 -5.44 -5.65 2.71
CA LEU A 493 -4.83 -6.97 2.46
C LEU A 493 -5.84 -8.04 2.05
N ASP A 494 -7.13 -7.71 1.94
CA ASP A 494 -8.20 -8.68 1.67
C ASP A 494 -8.91 -8.52 0.32
N TYR A 495 -8.49 -7.53 -0.49
CA TYR A 495 -9.07 -7.24 -1.80
C TYR A 495 -8.92 -8.37 -2.84
N ALA A 496 -7.94 -9.27 -2.69
CA ALA A 496 -7.62 -10.31 -3.68
C ALA A 496 -8.77 -11.32 -3.91
N VAL A 497 -9.71 -11.44 -2.97
CA VAL A 497 -10.86 -12.36 -3.06
C VAL A 497 -11.82 -11.99 -4.21
N ASP A 498 -12.02 -10.70 -4.46
CA ASP A 498 -12.99 -10.21 -5.46
C ASP A 498 -12.37 -10.03 -6.86
N VAL A 499 -11.08 -10.32 -7.01
CA VAL A 499 -10.37 -10.30 -8.30
C VAL A 499 -10.80 -11.47 -9.19
N LYS A 500 -10.92 -11.21 -10.51
CA LYS A 500 -11.33 -12.18 -11.53
C LYS A 500 -10.39 -13.36 -11.58
N THR A 501 -10.93 -14.53 -11.93
CA THR A 501 -10.21 -15.81 -11.91
C THR A 501 -8.94 -15.86 -12.75
N GLN A 502 -8.83 -15.04 -13.79
CA GLN A 502 -7.69 -15.04 -14.71
C GLN A 502 -6.47 -14.28 -14.16
N ASP A 503 -6.67 -13.35 -13.22
CA ASP A 503 -5.58 -12.60 -12.58
C ASP A 503 -5.09 -13.29 -11.30
N ARG A 504 -5.86 -14.25 -10.76
CA ARG A 504 -5.57 -14.99 -9.51
C ARG A 504 -4.29 -15.83 -9.58
N GLU A 505 -3.86 -16.23 -10.76
CA GLU A 505 -2.58 -16.93 -10.95
C GLU A 505 -1.37 -16.05 -10.60
N ASN A 506 -1.56 -14.73 -10.45
CA ASN A 506 -0.55 -13.76 -10.00
C ASN A 506 -0.69 -13.37 -8.51
N PHE A 507 -1.51 -14.05 -7.70
CA PHE A 507 -1.70 -13.78 -6.27
C PHE A 507 -1.30 -14.97 -5.39
N GLY A 508 -0.36 -14.73 -4.47
CA GLY A 508 0.15 -15.73 -3.54
C GLY A 508 1.51 -16.33 -3.95
N PRO A 509 1.90 -17.46 -3.34
CA PRO A 509 3.22 -18.09 -3.51
C PRO A 509 3.56 -18.36 -4.98
N ARG A 510 4.78 -18.03 -5.39
CA ARG A 510 5.30 -18.37 -6.71
C ARG A 510 5.70 -19.85 -6.73
N PRO A 511 5.57 -20.59 -7.85
CA PRO A 511 6.11 -21.95 -7.94
C PRO A 511 7.63 -21.97 -7.77
N ASN A 512 8.14 -22.93 -6.99
CA ASN A 512 9.56 -23.08 -6.64
C ASN A 512 10.12 -21.85 -5.89
N SER A 513 9.35 -21.31 -4.94
CA SER A 513 9.78 -20.25 -4.03
C SER A 513 9.75 -20.75 -2.59
N THR A 514 10.54 -20.12 -1.72
CA THR A 514 10.60 -20.44 -0.28
C THR A 514 9.19 -20.54 0.33
N PHE A 515 8.27 -19.65 -0.05
CA PHE A 515 6.86 -19.69 0.34
C PHE A 515 6.13 -20.95 -0.15
N SER A 516 6.27 -21.34 -1.43
CA SER A 516 5.59 -22.55 -1.94
C SER A 516 6.09 -23.81 -1.26
N ASP A 517 7.39 -23.85 -0.98
CA ASP A 517 8.07 -25.08 -0.58
C ASP A 517 7.74 -25.42 0.89
N ILE A 518 7.68 -24.42 1.77
CA ILE A 518 7.14 -24.54 3.15
C ILE A 518 5.71 -25.10 3.16
N ILE A 519 4.86 -24.66 2.22
CA ILE A 519 3.46 -25.12 2.11
C ILE A 519 3.39 -26.57 1.61
N ILE A 520 4.27 -26.96 0.70
CA ILE A 520 4.35 -28.32 0.13
C ILE A 520 4.89 -29.32 1.16
N ASP A 521 5.93 -28.95 1.91
CA ASP A 521 6.52 -29.77 2.98
C ASP A 521 5.62 -29.86 4.21
N GLY A 522 4.68 -28.92 4.37
CA GLY A 522 3.70 -28.90 5.46
C GLY A 522 4.31 -28.58 6.84
N LYS A 523 5.52 -27.99 6.84
CA LYS A 523 6.36 -27.75 8.01
C LYS A 523 7.35 -26.63 7.71
N LEU A 524 7.62 -25.79 8.71
CA LEU A 524 8.64 -24.72 8.65
C LEU A 524 9.96 -25.20 9.26
N ASN A 525 11.10 -24.87 8.66
CA ASN A 525 12.43 -25.10 9.24
C ASN A 525 12.99 -23.75 9.73
N CYS A 526 12.87 -23.50 11.04
CA CYS A 526 13.23 -22.22 11.64
C CYS A 526 14.57 -22.31 12.39
N GLY A 527 15.54 -21.49 11.98
CA GLY A 527 16.78 -21.32 12.72
C GLY A 527 16.59 -20.42 13.94
N VAL A 528 17.27 -20.71 15.04
CA VAL A 528 17.32 -19.85 16.24
C VAL A 528 18.77 -19.63 16.65
N VAL A 529 19.21 -18.36 16.68
CA VAL A 529 20.54 -18.01 17.19
C VAL A 529 20.54 -18.06 18.72
N VAL A 530 21.27 -19.02 19.28
CA VAL A 530 21.50 -19.14 20.73
C VAL A 530 22.62 -18.19 21.12
N GLN A 531 22.28 -17.17 21.91
CA GLN A 531 23.24 -16.19 22.40
C GLN A 531 24.29 -16.85 23.31
N ALA A 532 25.55 -16.41 23.21
CA ALA A 532 26.64 -16.96 24.02
C ALA A 532 26.59 -16.52 25.50
N GLU A 533 25.89 -15.42 25.79
CA GLU A 533 25.66 -14.92 27.15
C GLU A 533 24.47 -15.69 27.77
N ASN A 534 24.68 -16.36 28.91
CA ASN A 534 23.61 -17.08 29.63
C ASN A 534 22.94 -16.19 30.69
N ASP A 535 22.60 -14.96 30.32
CA ASP A 535 21.89 -13.99 31.16
C ASP A 535 20.38 -13.97 30.89
N THR A 536 19.61 -13.26 31.71
CA THR A 536 18.14 -13.23 31.63
C THR A 536 17.58 -12.51 30.40
N GLU A 537 18.30 -11.55 29.82
CA GLU A 537 17.90 -10.90 28.57
C GLU A 537 18.19 -11.83 27.38
N SER A 538 19.38 -12.42 27.34
CA SER A 538 19.80 -13.33 26.29
C SER A 538 18.96 -14.62 26.23
N VAL A 539 18.64 -15.23 27.38
CA VAL A 539 17.68 -16.34 27.47
C VAL A 539 16.28 -15.90 27.01
N GLY A 540 15.85 -14.68 27.37
CA GLY A 540 14.56 -14.14 26.96
C GLY A 540 14.46 -13.91 25.44
N ILE A 541 15.55 -13.46 24.80
CA ILE A 541 15.65 -13.31 23.34
C ILE A 541 15.51 -14.68 22.65
N VAL A 542 16.21 -15.72 23.11
CA VAL A 542 16.09 -17.08 22.54
C VAL A 542 14.67 -17.65 22.71
N GLY A 543 14.04 -17.44 23.86
CA GLY A 543 12.65 -17.84 24.11
C GLY A 543 11.65 -17.13 23.19
N MET A 544 11.75 -15.79 23.07
CA MET A 544 10.89 -15.00 22.19
C MET A 544 11.10 -15.32 20.71
N SER A 545 12.34 -15.62 20.30
CA SER A 545 12.68 -16.08 18.95
C SER A 545 12.03 -17.43 18.64
N THR A 546 12.06 -18.36 19.59
CA THR A 546 11.41 -19.67 19.50
C THR A 546 9.89 -19.55 19.34
N ASP A 547 9.24 -18.65 20.09
CA ASP A 547 7.81 -18.43 19.92
C ASP A 547 7.45 -17.69 18.63
N TYR A 548 8.35 -16.89 18.03
CA TYR A 548 8.13 -16.36 16.69
C TYR A 548 8.22 -17.43 15.60
N CYS A 549 9.15 -18.39 15.70
CA CYS A 549 9.14 -19.59 14.84
C CYS A 549 7.79 -20.33 14.89
N ARG A 550 7.25 -20.54 16.10
CA ARG A 550 5.93 -21.18 16.31
C ARG A 550 4.76 -20.32 15.84
N THR A 551 4.84 -19.01 16.01
CA THR A 551 3.85 -18.05 15.50
C THR A 551 3.82 -18.08 13.97
N MET A 552 4.98 -18.23 13.32
CA MET A 552 5.09 -18.39 11.87
C MET A 552 4.43 -19.70 11.41
N ALA A 553 4.73 -20.83 12.07
CA ALA A 553 4.07 -22.10 11.78
C ALA A 553 2.54 -22.04 12.00
N ALA A 554 2.07 -21.37 13.04
CA ALA A 554 0.65 -21.11 13.24
C ALA A 554 0.03 -20.29 12.09
N ALA A 555 0.77 -19.33 11.52
CA ALA A 555 0.34 -18.53 10.37
C ALA A 555 0.26 -19.32 9.06
N PHE A 556 1.20 -20.26 8.84
CA PHE A 556 1.22 -21.14 7.66
C PHE A 556 0.20 -22.27 7.74
N PHE A 557 0.10 -22.93 8.89
CA PHE A 557 -0.53 -24.24 9.02
C PHE A 557 -1.83 -24.20 9.84
N TYR A 558 -2.66 -23.18 9.59
CA TYR A 558 -4.02 -23.03 10.14
C TYR A 558 -4.09 -23.13 11.68
N GLY A 559 -3.14 -22.48 12.36
CA GLY A 559 -3.00 -22.49 13.82
C GLY A 559 -2.11 -23.61 14.38
N ASN A 560 -1.58 -24.51 13.54
CA ASN A 560 -0.66 -25.57 13.99
C ASN A 560 0.76 -25.02 14.26
N ASN A 561 0.96 -24.51 15.47
CA ASN A 561 2.24 -24.03 15.97
C ASN A 561 3.31 -25.13 16.17
N GLU A 562 2.94 -26.42 16.12
CA GLU A 562 3.87 -27.55 16.23
C GLU A 562 4.46 -27.98 14.86
N ALA A 563 3.99 -27.43 13.74
CA ALA A 563 4.51 -27.68 12.39
C ALA A 563 5.82 -26.92 12.11
N VAL A 564 6.80 -27.06 13.00
CA VAL A 564 8.10 -26.37 12.93
C VAL A 564 9.25 -27.26 13.41
N GLU A 565 10.37 -27.26 12.69
CA GLU A 565 11.66 -27.68 13.24
C GLU A 565 12.41 -26.46 13.77
N LEU A 566 12.99 -26.60 14.95
CA LEU A 566 13.77 -25.56 15.61
C LEU A 566 15.24 -25.97 15.56
N ILE A 567 16.01 -25.33 14.69
CA ILE A 567 17.43 -25.63 14.48
C ILE A 567 18.26 -24.56 15.21
N ASN A 568 18.87 -24.95 16.32
CA ASN A 568 19.63 -24.03 17.18
C ASN A 568 21.07 -23.87 16.69
N PHE A 569 21.52 -22.62 16.52
CA PHE A 569 22.88 -22.28 16.09
C PHE A 569 23.62 -21.52 17.18
N SER A 570 24.86 -21.90 17.47
CA SER A 570 25.78 -21.16 18.35
C SER A 570 26.65 -20.13 17.61
N SER A 571 26.57 -20.09 16.28
CA SER A 571 27.29 -19.14 15.42
C SER A 571 26.31 -18.49 14.44
N THR A 572 26.30 -17.16 14.42
CA THR A 572 25.46 -16.37 13.51
C THR A 572 25.85 -16.60 12.05
N ASP A 573 27.14 -16.82 11.75
CA ASP A 573 27.60 -17.12 10.39
C ASP A 573 27.15 -18.51 9.92
N GLU A 574 27.19 -19.53 10.79
CA GLU A 574 26.66 -20.86 10.47
C GLU A 574 25.14 -20.80 10.22
N ALA A 575 24.42 -19.97 10.98
CA ALA A 575 23.00 -19.76 10.82
C ALA A 575 22.65 -19.04 9.50
N PHE A 576 23.40 -18.01 9.10
CA PHE A 576 23.21 -17.36 7.80
C PHE A 576 23.61 -18.28 6.64
N LEU A 577 24.67 -19.10 6.75
CA LEU A 577 25.00 -20.11 5.76
C LEU A 577 23.90 -21.18 5.60
N ALA A 578 23.26 -21.59 6.71
CA ALA A 578 22.11 -22.48 6.70
C ALA A 578 20.85 -21.85 6.07
N LEU A 579 20.67 -20.53 6.21
CA LEU A 579 19.61 -19.78 5.53
C LEU A 579 19.90 -19.64 4.03
N GLN A 580 21.15 -19.39 3.66
CA GLN A 580 21.59 -19.22 2.26
C GLN A 580 21.48 -20.51 1.44
N ASN A 581 21.77 -21.66 2.06
CA ASN A 581 21.78 -22.95 1.38
C ASN A 581 20.44 -23.73 1.46
N GLY A 582 19.42 -23.17 2.12
CA GLY A 582 18.10 -23.79 2.26
C GLY A 582 17.98 -24.87 3.34
N THR A 583 18.92 -24.95 4.29
CA THR A 583 18.77 -25.82 5.49
C THR A 583 17.74 -25.26 6.47
N ILE A 584 17.55 -23.94 6.49
CA ILE A 584 16.44 -23.25 7.15
C ILE A 584 15.76 -22.27 6.18
N ASP A 585 14.47 -22.04 6.43
CA ASP A 585 13.65 -21.13 5.64
C ASP A 585 13.74 -19.69 6.18
N VAL A 586 13.77 -19.57 7.51
CA VAL A 586 13.80 -18.30 8.24
C VAL A 586 14.69 -18.43 9.47
N LEU A 587 15.41 -17.36 9.81
CA LEU A 587 16.32 -17.29 10.95
C LEU A 587 15.83 -16.27 11.98
N ALA A 588 15.55 -16.71 13.21
CA ALA A 588 15.18 -15.86 14.33
C ALA A 588 16.35 -15.66 15.32
N GLY A 589 16.32 -14.55 16.06
CA GLY A 589 17.34 -14.19 17.06
C GLY A 589 18.58 -13.51 16.48
N THR A 590 18.51 -13.04 15.24
CA THR A 590 19.61 -12.38 14.53
C THR A 590 19.47 -10.85 14.55
N ILE A 591 20.58 -10.14 14.33
CA ILE A 591 20.70 -8.68 14.43
C ILE A 591 20.65 -8.08 13.02
N VAL A 592 19.96 -6.94 12.85
CA VAL A 592 19.97 -6.18 11.58
C VAL A 592 21.29 -5.41 11.43
N GLU A 593 22.05 -5.70 10.38
CA GLU A 593 23.39 -5.13 10.15
C GLU A 593 23.65 -4.85 8.66
N LYS A 594 24.35 -3.75 8.35
CA LYS A 594 24.70 -3.34 6.97
C LYS A 594 25.30 -4.45 6.11
N PHE A 595 26.23 -5.24 6.66
CA PHE A 595 26.89 -6.33 5.94
C PHE A 595 25.94 -7.49 5.60
N ARG A 596 24.85 -7.66 6.35
CA ARG A 596 23.85 -8.70 6.09
C ARG A 596 22.77 -8.22 5.11
N ASP A 597 22.38 -6.95 5.15
CA ASP A 597 21.49 -6.35 4.13
C ASP A 597 22.12 -6.51 2.73
N PHE A 598 23.37 -6.08 2.53
CA PHE A 598 24.12 -6.30 1.28
C PHE A 598 24.63 -7.76 1.11
N GLY A 599 24.09 -8.71 1.88
CA GLY A 599 24.48 -10.12 1.88
C GLY A 599 23.49 -11.07 1.18
N GLY A 600 22.38 -10.56 0.64
CA GLY A 600 21.31 -11.37 0.05
C GLY A 600 20.22 -11.79 1.04
N TYR A 601 20.02 -11.01 2.11
CA TYR A 601 19.06 -11.31 3.18
C TYR A 601 18.13 -10.12 3.45
N GLN A 602 16.84 -10.40 3.64
CA GLN A 602 15.85 -9.40 4.08
C GLN A 602 15.40 -9.66 5.52
N PHE A 603 15.43 -8.62 6.35
CA PHE A 603 14.97 -8.65 7.74
C PHE A 603 13.51 -8.20 7.89
N SER A 604 12.84 -8.72 8.94
CA SER A 604 11.54 -8.25 9.41
C SER A 604 11.64 -6.91 10.14
N THR A 605 10.50 -6.27 10.43
CA THR A 605 10.40 -5.34 11.56
C THR A 605 11.05 -5.98 12.80
N PRO A 606 11.99 -5.30 13.51
CA PRO A 606 12.61 -5.87 14.69
C PRO A 606 11.60 -6.09 15.81
N TYR A 607 11.66 -7.26 16.47
CA TYR A 607 10.77 -7.62 17.56
C TYR A 607 11.40 -7.45 18.95
N TYR A 608 12.72 -7.26 19.04
CA TYR A 608 13.37 -6.94 20.30
C TYR A 608 14.50 -5.93 20.10
N TYR A 609 14.58 -4.93 20.97
CA TYR A 609 15.66 -3.94 21.00
C TYR A 609 16.44 -4.03 22.32
N LYS A 610 17.71 -4.45 22.25
CA LYS A 610 18.67 -4.43 23.39
C LYS A 610 19.33 -3.05 23.43
N SER A 611 19.43 -2.45 24.61
CA SER A 611 19.94 -1.08 24.75
C SER A 611 21.45 -1.04 24.57
N GLY A 612 21.93 -0.26 23.59
CA GLY A 612 23.32 0.24 23.61
C GLY A 612 23.51 1.28 24.72
N THR A 613 24.75 1.65 25.01
CA THR A 613 25.05 2.92 25.69
C THR A 613 24.94 4.09 24.71
N VAL A 614 25.08 5.34 25.19
CA VAL A 614 25.03 6.56 24.35
C VAL A 614 26.16 6.62 23.29
N LYS A 615 27.06 5.63 23.24
CA LYS A 615 28.16 5.52 22.27
C LYS A 615 28.13 4.22 21.45
N GLU A 616 27.16 3.35 21.67
CA GLU A 616 27.04 2.05 21.01
C GLU A 616 25.69 2.00 20.29
N ALA A 617 25.68 1.52 19.05
CA ALA A 617 24.47 1.48 18.23
C ALA A 617 23.37 0.63 18.89
N LEU A 618 22.11 0.95 18.57
CA LEU A 618 20.97 0.19 19.08
C LEU A 618 20.96 -1.22 18.47
N VAL A 619 20.94 -2.26 19.29
CA VAL A 619 20.93 -3.64 18.81
C VAL A 619 19.48 -4.09 18.58
N ALA A 620 19.09 -4.13 17.31
CA ALA A 620 17.77 -4.51 16.86
C ALA A 620 17.74 -5.98 16.39
N PHE A 621 16.97 -6.82 17.09
CA PHE A 621 16.78 -8.24 16.76
C PHE A 621 15.52 -8.44 15.91
N ALA A 622 15.67 -9.15 14.80
CA ALA A 622 14.63 -9.42 13.80
C ALA A 622 14.65 -10.89 13.38
N LEU A 623 13.72 -11.27 12.51
CA LEU A 623 13.88 -12.48 11.69
C LEU A 623 14.54 -12.10 10.37
N ALA A 624 15.43 -12.95 9.87
CA ALA A 624 16.01 -12.85 8.53
C ALA A 624 15.45 -13.94 7.60
N THR A 625 15.29 -13.58 6.34
CA THR A 625 14.89 -14.43 5.22
C THR A 625 15.89 -14.26 4.09
N ARG A 626 15.95 -15.19 3.13
CA ARG A 626 16.61 -14.93 1.84
C ARG A 626 15.85 -13.84 1.09
N GLU A 627 16.58 -13.05 0.32
CA GLU A 627 16.05 -11.97 -0.53
C GLU A 627 15.32 -12.47 -1.79
N ASP A 628 15.56 -13.73 -2.18
CA ASP A 628 15.03 -14.36 -3.39
C ASP A 628 13.50 -14.51 -3.43
N ASP A 629 12.85 -14.57 -2.26
CA ASP A 629 11.40 -14.61 -2.10
C ASP A 629 10.89 -13.43 -1.26
N SER A 630 10.87 -12.24 -1.87
CA SER A 630 10.36 -11.02 -1.24
C SER A 630 8.92 -11.14 -0.73
N LEU A 631 8.09 -12.03 -1.31
CA LEU A 631 6.72 -12.27 -0.84
C LEU A 631 6.73 -13.01 0.50
N PHE A 632 7.61 -13.99 0.66
CA PHE A 632 7.86 -14.65 1.94
C PHE A 632 8.45 -13.68 2.96
N SER A 633 9.42 -12.84 2.58
CA SER A 633 9.99 -11.82 3.47
C SER A 633 8.93 -10.83 3.99
N SER A 634 8.04 -10.35 3.11
CA SER A 634 6.91 -9.49 3.52
C SER A 634 5.89 -10.25 4.36
N PHE A 635 5.62 -11.53 4.11
CA PHE A 635 4.75 -12.35 4.96
C PHE A 635 5.33 -12.51 6.38
N VAL A 636 6.62 -12.81 6.48
CA VAL A 636 7.35 -12.89 7.76
C VAL A 636 7.26 -11.56 8.51
N ASN A 637 7.46 -10.44 7.82
CA ASN A 637 7.25 -9.09 8.37
C ASN A 637 5.81 -8.86 8.87
N CYS A 638 4.81 -9.31 8.10
CA CYS A 638 3.39 -9.18 8.46
C CYS A 638 3.00 -9.93 9.73
N VAL A 639 3.59 -11.11 9.96
CA VAL A 639 3.34 -11.89 11.19
C VAL A 639 3.82 -11.11 12.42
N ILE A 640 4.95 -10.40 12.35
CA ILE A 640 5.44 -9.53 13.44
C ILE A 640 4.53 -8.30 13.60
N LEU A 641 4.18 -7.64 12.50
CA LEU A 641 3.23 -6.51 12.54
C LEU A 641 1.85 -6.92 13.06
N ALA A 642 1.43 -8.18 12.91
CA ALA A 642 0.20 -8.70 13.48
C ALA A 642 0.26 -8.81 15.01
N THR A 643 1.36 -9.29 15.61
CA THR A 643 1.51 -9.33 17.08
C THR A 643 1.57 -7.93 17.69
N LEU A 644 2.25 -6.99 17.01
CA LEU A 644 2.33 -5.57 17.38
C LEU A 644 0.95 -4.88 17.26
N SER A 645 0.23 -5.08 16.15
CA SER A 645 -1.10 -4.48 15.95
C SER A 645 -2.17 -5.11 16.85
N ALA A 646 -2.02 -6.38 17.24
CA ALA A 646 -2.89 -7.05 18.21
C ALA A 646 -2.77 -6.46 19.62
N GLU A 647 -1.62 -5.90 19.99
CA GLU A 647 -1.44 -5.10 21.22
C GLU A 647 -2.11 -3.73 21.07
N GLU A 648 -1.86 -2.99 19.98
CA GLU A 648 -2.42 -1.64 19.79
C GLU A 648 -3.95 -1.60 19.70
N ARG A 649 -4.56 -2.61 19.07
CA ARG A 649 -5.98 -2.59 18.65
C ARG A 649 -6.80 -3.74 19.23
N GLY A 650 -6.15 -4.71 19.89
CA GLY A 650 -6.77 -5.96 20.29
C GLY A 650 -6.86 -6.97 19.13
N ARG A 651 -6.69 -8.25 19.47
CA ARG A 651 -6.61 -9.42 18.57
C ARG A 651 -7.70 -9.48 17.49
N ASN A 652 -8.92 -9.05 17.82
CA ASN A 652 -10.07 -9.06 16.91
C ASN A 652 -9.97 -8.05 15.75
N GLN A 653 -9.03 -7.09 15.80
CA GLN A 653 -8.82 -6.08 14.77
C GLN A 653 -7.67 -6.41 13.79
N VAL A 654 -7.06 -7.60 13.89
CA VAL A 654 -6.10 -8.09 12.89
C VAL A 654 -6.84 -8.35 11.57
N PRO A 655 -6.34 -7.85 10.41
CA PRO A 655 -7.03 -8.02 9.13
C PRO A 655 -7.02 -9.47 8.63
N PHE A 656 -7.78 -9.73 7.58
CA PHE A 656 -7.56 -10.87 6.70
C PHE A 656 -6.47 -10.50 5.68
N ALA A 657 -5.74 -11.49 5.16
CA ALA A 657 -4.58 -11.26 4.29
C ALA A 657 -4.56 -12.14 3.04
N SER A 658 -5.63 -12.07 2.23
CA SER A 658 -5.72 -12.83 0.96
C SER A 658 -4.74 -12.34 -0.13
N ILE A 659 -4.07 -11.22 0.08
CA ILE A 659 -2.94 -10.74 -0.76
C ILE A 659 -1.80 -11.78 -0.87
N PHE A 660 -1.62 -12.64 0.14
CA PHE A 660 -0.69 -13.77 0.15
C PHE A 660 -1.30 -15.06 -0.44
N GLY A 661 -2.41 -14.96 -1.19
CA GLY A 661 -3.17 -16.09 -1.72
C GLY A 661 -4.43 -16.39 -0.90
N SER A 662 -5.44 -17.00 -1.54
CA SER A 662 -6.77 -17.20 -0.94
C SER A 662 -6.75 -18.07 0.31
N GLU A 663 -5.88 -19.09 0.35
CA GLU A 663 -5.78 -20.02 1.48
C GLU A 663 -5.05 -19.39 2.67
N MET A 664 -4.08 -18.49 2.40
CA MET A 664 -3.37 -17.73 3.43
C MET A 664 -4.23 -16.63 4.08
N ARG A 665 -5.49 -16.43 3.68
CA ARG A 665 -6.35 -15.33 4.14
C ARG A 665 -6.50 -15.22 5.66
N TRP A 666 -6.43 -16.34 6.39
CA TRP A 666 -6.56 -16.38 7.86
C TRP A 666 -5.23 -16.32 8.62
N SER A 667 -4.09 -16.45 7.93
CA SER A 667 -2.74 -16.57 8.49
C SER A 667 -2.42 -15.63 9.65
N LEU A 668 -2.59 -14.31 9.48
CA LEU A 668 -2.28 -13.32 10.51
C LEU A 668 -3.15 -13.46 11.77
N ARG A 669 -4.38 -14.01 11.62
CA ARG A 669 -5.30 -14.29 12.74
C ARG A 669 -4.95 -15.59 13.45
N ASP A 670 -4.51 -16.59 12.70
CA ASP A 670 -4.06 -17.87 13.26
C ASP A 670 -2.72 -17.69 14.01
N ALA A 671 -1.80 -16.87 13.47
CA ALA A 671 -0.61 -16.37 14.17
C ALA A 671 -0.96 -15.71 15.51
N VAL A 672 -1.84 -14.71 15.50
CA VAL A 672 -2.24 -13.98 16.72
C VAL A 672 -3.12 -14.83 17.65
N SER A 673 -3.75 -15.89 17.15
CA SER A 673 -4.43 -16.88 18.00
C SER A 673 -3.46 -17.78 18.77
N TYR A 674 -2.22 -17.97 18.29
CA TYR A 674 -1.13 -18.58 19.06
C TYR A 674 -0.41 -17.53 19.93
N SER A 675 0.09 -16.46 19.30
CA SER A 675 1.02 -15.51 19.93
C SER A 675 0.34 -14.55 20.93
N GLU A 676 -0.99 -14.51 20.94
CA GLU A 676 -1.85 -13.62 21.72
C GLU A 676 -1.66 -12.11 21.45
N SER A 677 -0.49 -11.55 21.73
CA SER A 677 -0.10 -10.16 21.44
C SER A 677 1.40 -10.01 21.68
N TYR A 678 2.02 -8.92 21.20
CA TYR A 678 3.41 -8.64 21.50
C TYR A 678 3.73 -8.62 23.01
N ASP A 679 2.93 -7.92 23.84
CA ASP A 679 3.20 -7.82 25.29
C ASP A 679 3.09 -9.20 25.96
N LYS A 680 2.24 -10.09 25.45
CA LYS A 680 2.16 -11.49 25.91
C LYS A 680 3.37 -12.34 25.50
N LEU A 681 3.89 -12.20 24.28
CA LEU A 681 5.17 -12.85 23.91
C LEU A 681 6.30 -12.33 24.81
N PHE A 682 6.42 -11.01 24.95
CA PHE A 682 7.46 -10.37 25.75
C PHE A 682 7.40 -10.78 27.23
N THR A 683 6.24 -10.65 27.89
CA THR A 683 6.08 -10.96 29.32
C THR A 683 6.15 -12.46 29.65
N THR A 684 6.11 -13.34 28.64
CA THR A 684 6.36 -14.78 28.83
C THR A 684 7.86 -15.07 29.02
N HIS A 685 8.74 -14.26 28.42
CA HIS A 685 10.19 -14.51 28.39
C HIS A 685 11.02 -13.52 29.24
N PHE A 686 10.52 -12.31 29.51
CA PHE A 686 11.22 -11.27 30.28
C PHE A 686 10.55 -11.00 31.64
N ILE A 687 11.07 -11.62 32.71
CA ILE A 687 10.49 -11.64 34.06
C ILE A 687 11.00 -10.49 34.95
N ASP A 688 10.15 -10.01 35.86
CA ASP A 688 10.58 -9.64 37.22
C ASP A 688 11.39 -8.33 37.29
N SER A 689 12.72 -8.42 37.34
CA SER A 689 13.62 -7.26 37.39
C SER A 689 13.48 -6.35 36.17
N VAL A 690 12.99 -6.87 35.05
CA VAL A 690 12.71 -6.11 33.81
C VAL A 690 11.27 -5.52 33.78
N ARG A 691 10.44 -5.73 34.83
CA ARG A 691 9.05 -5.21 34.90
C ARG A 691 8.89 -3.71 34.76
N GLY A 692 9.96 -2.94 34.92
CA GLY A 692 10.02 -1.55 34.47
C GLY A 692 9.98 -1.41 32.94
N ARG A 693 9.22 -2.27 32.22
CA ARG A 693 9.20 -2.57 30.76
C ARG A 693 10.32 -1.83 30.02
N ASN A 694 11.41 -2.52 29.66
CA ASN A 694 12.55 -1.94 28.90
C ASN A 694 12.02 -0.88 27.92
N GLY A 695 12.44 0.38 28.12
CA GLY A 695 11.76 1.56 27.57
C GLY A 695 11.55 1.44 26.06
N LEU A 696 12.57 0.94 25.36
CA LEU A 696 12.61 0.59 23.95
C LEU A 696 11.46 -0.32 23.50
N ASN A 697 11.21 -1.42 24.22
CA ASN A 697 10.28 -2.48 23.83
C ASN A 697 8.81 -2.21 24.21
N ARG A 698 8.43 -0.95 24.44
CA ARG A 698 7.03 -0.55 24.71
C ARG A 698 6.34 -0.05 23.45
N ILE A 699 5.16 -0.59 23.15
CA ILE A 699 4.26 -0.13 22.07
C ILE A 699 3.40 1.08 22.50
N ILE A 700 3.00 1.15 23.76
CA ILE A 700 1.91 2.06 24.17
C ILE A 700 2.33 3.54 24.21
N GLY A 701 1.79 4.29 23.24
CA GLY A 701 1.83 5.76 23.14
C GLY A 701 3.13 6.30 22.55
N ALA A 702 3.06 7.40 21.79
CA ALA A 702 4.20 7.95 21.05
C ALA A 702 5.46 8.16 21.92
N GLY A 703 6.60 7.83 21.33
CA GLY A 703 7.95 8.26 21.70
C GLY A 703 8.74 8.53 20.41
N PRO A 704 10.00 9.01 20.49
CA PRO A 704 10.94 9.00 19.37
C PRO A 704 10.97 7.64 18.64
N GLN A 705 11.34 7.58 17.37
CA GLN A 705 11.40 6.32 16.59
C GLN A 705 12.72 6.15 15.84
N HIS A 706 13.33 7.26 15.43
CA HIS A 706 14.54 7.26 14.62
C HIS A 706 15.74 6.79 15.44
N HIS A 707 16.59 5.98 14.81
CA HIS A 707 17.81 5.42 15.40
C HIS A 707 18.75 5.00 14.28
N SER A 708 20.06 4.94 14.54
CA SER A 708 20.98 4.22 13.66
C SER A 708 21.07 2.74 13.99
N LEU A 709 21.29 1.93 12.96
CA LEU A 709 21.66 0.53 13.05
C LEU A 709 23.19 0.34 13.09
N PRO A 710 23.69 -0.79 13.63
CA PRO A 710 25.13 -1.07 13.70
C PRO A 710 25.85 -1.11 12.34
N SER A 711 27.18 -1.03 12.40
CA SER A 711 28.07 -1.37 11.29
C SER A 711 27.96 -0.46 10.05
N LEU A 712 27.61 0.83 10.25
CA LEU A 712 27.58 1.85 9.19
C LEU A 712 28.98 2.18 8.62
N THR A 713 29.96 2.32 9.51
CA THR A 713 31.32 2.87 9.31
C THR A 713 32.39 1.79 9.18
#